data_AF-A0AAN6J995-F1
#
_entry.id   AF-A0AAN6J995-F1
#
_cell.length_a   1.000
_cell.length_b   1.000
_cell.length_c   1.000
_cell.angle_alpha   90.00
_cell.angle_beta   90.00
_cell.angle_gamma   90.00
#
_symmetry.space_group_name_H-M   'P 1'
#
loop_
_entity.id
_entity.type
_entity.pdbx_description
1 polymer ?
#
loop_
_entity_poly.entity_id
_entity_poly.type
_entity_poly.pdbx_seq_one_letter_code
_entity_poly.pdbx_strand_id
1 'polypeptide(L)'
;MSNARAVGILSRKPKASSRAQFSETIPDEDDTIGGSKGVSLPVRSIEFCQLLLRFHGAVRHQVRIDAGGLYDLKIADLARQMLLPQPSLSLSEALKLNDITDDGKLILAHAIAKSTWQFYGTKVMNTRWTGDKIRFLAEEGTQGRYSPLHPYVSMLFDGSQATSGAVDLEFVPAEGLVHWAPRIFTLGALLVSIMSNSVLIEHDEKWNWREGFNNQAFWCNQTMSNTAWPSLNIKSELLRKMIREAVEACLSAQVFNRRELTIDERKALLYKRVVWPLEYVIKIAGVQETRACWMAKQPNAAILPSSNARNTGTLMQKSRCVSRIQTKQHFADVMGSSRSRSWIDRLVSSQLNYDIRSFYKINTTASRTKIAILDTGYDPDSLFFASLPRQKRIKGWKDFVDGSAAQDMDGHGTHVLSTAMKIAPYADVYVARVTKDDADFTQSRERIAQAVRWAVKEMGVDIVSMSFGWPKEDKSRSISQTIETASTERDGRVLFFAAASNSGGDYAEWFPASHDFVNAIRATTSEGSFDTFNAPPNFSGADVIGTLGVDVLGASRDPENPERSDSGTSFATPIAAAIAALVLDAAKINAQASGGQLNKDTYDTLRTRQGMRKMFFAESMSRKMNERSWYLNADSFCSSAEDTRKTELDHAALHA
;
A
#
# COMPACT_ATOMS: atom_id res chain seq x y z
N MET A 1 -6.87 12.04 -5.57
CA MET A 1 -6.39 11.41 -6.81
C MET A 1 -6.90 9.99 -6.91
N SER A 2 -8.04 9.85 -7.60
CA SER A 2 -8.86 8.65 -7.72
C SER A 2 -8.29 7.65 -8.76
N ASN A 3 -8.50 6.36 -8.50
CA ASN A 3 -8.25 5.27 -9.45
C ASN A 3 -9.56 4.91 -10.18
N ALA A 4 -9.48 4.43 -11.43
CA ALA A 4 -10.62 3.84 -12.12
C ALA A 4 -11.05 2.54 -11.44
N ARG A 5 -12.36 2.38 -11.23
CA ARG A 5 -12.96 1.27 -10.48
C ARG A 5 -13.54 0.21 -11.42
N ALA A 6 -13.65 -1.03 -10.95
CA ALA A 6 -14.21 -2.14 -11.72
C ALA A 6 -15.70 -2.36 -11.40
N VAL A 7 -16.56 -2.51 -12.42
CA VAL A 7 -17.99 -2.87 -12.25
C VAL A 7 -18.40 -3.99 -13.19
N GLY A 8 -19.02 -5.04 -12.63
CA GLY A 8 -19.68 -6.09 -13.39
C GLY A 8 -21.14 -5.78 -13.69
N ILE A 9 -21.53 -5.88 -14.95
CA ILE A 9 -22.93 -5.71 -15.39
C ILE A 9 -23.41 -7.07 -15.95
N LEU A 10 -24.26 -7.76 -15.20
CA LEU A 10 -24.96 -8.95 -15.69
C LEU A 10 -26.17 -8.52 -16.52
N SER A 11 -26.12 -8.77 -17.83
CA SER A 11 -27.21 -8.43 -18.76
C SER A 11 -28.22 -9.56 -18.86
N ARG A 12 -29.47 -9.32 -18.43
CA ARG A 12 -30.73 -9.77 -19.07
C ARG A 12 -31.97 -9.10 -18.42
N LYS A 13 -32.51 -8.06 -19.12
CA LYS A 13 -33.80 -7.33 -18.93
C LYS A 13 -34.11 -6.68 -17.56
N PRO A 14 -34.85 -5.53 -17.54
CA PRO A 14 -34.77 -4.56 -16.46
C PRO A 14 -35.78 -4.83 -15.33
N LYS A 15 -35.29 -5.38 -14.21
CA LYS A 15 -35.84 -5.09 -12.88
C LYS A 15 -34.64 -4.84 -11.97
N ALA A 16 -34.55 -3.60 -11.47
CA ALA A 16 -33.58 -3.09 -10.48
C ALA A 16 -32.28 -3.93 -10.34
N SER A 17 -31.29 -3.65 -11.19
CA SER A 17 -30.00 -4.31 -11.13
C SER A 17 -29.12 -3.72 -10.03
N SER A 18 -28.77 -4.53 -9.03
CA SER A 18 -27.76 -4.22 -8.04
C SER A 18 -26.36 -4.35 -8.62
N ARG A 19 -25.42 -3.54 -8.12
CA ARG A 19 -24.08 -3.33 -8.71
C ARG A 19 -23.00 -3.62 -7.66
N ALA A 20 -21.93 -4.28 -8.08
CA ALA A 20 -20.74 -4.52 -7.24
C ALA A 20 -19.58 -3.63 -7.67
N GLN A 21 -18.91 -3.03 -6.69
CA GLN A 21 -17.61 -2.39 -6.85
C GLN A 21 -16.57 -3.39 -6.35
N PHE A 22 -15.58 -3.73 -7.17
CA PHE A 22 -14.45 -4.53 -6.73
C PHE A 22 -13.35 -3.58 -6.23
N SER A 23 -12.95 -3.76 -4.97
CA SER A 23 -11.72 -3.21 -4.38
C SER A 23 -10.88 -4.39 -3.92
N GLU A 24 -9.57 -4.33 -4.14
CA GLU A 24 -8.65 -5.33 -3.59
C GLU A 24 -8.36 -4.94 -2.13
N THR A 25 -9.25 -5.36 -1.23
CA THR A 25 -8.98 -5.40 0.21
C THR A 25 -8.37 -6.76 0.52
N ILE A 26 -7.11 -6.76 0.96
CA ILE A 26 -6.57 -7.89 1.71
C ILE A 26 -7.32 -7.90 3.06
N PRO A 27 -7.77 -9.07 3.55
CA PRO A 27 -8.81 -9.15 4.57
C PRO A 27 -8.32 -8.58 5.90
N ASP A 28 -9.16 -7.80 6.58
CA ASP A 28 -9.16 -7.82 8.03
C ASP A 28 -9.68 -9.21 8.44
N GLU A 29 -8.93 -9.94 9.25
CA GLU A 29 -9.18 -11.37 9.55
C GLU A 29 -10.36 -11.63 10.49
N ASP A 30 -11.08 -10.61 10.95
CA ASP A 30 -12.07 -10.79 12.01
C ASP A 30 -13.46 -10.28 11.64
N ASP A 31 -14.16 -11.10 10.87
CA ASP A 31 -15.62 -11.08 10.86
C ASP A 31 -16.14 -12.51 10.77
N THR A 32 -16.45 -13.06 11.94
CA THR A 32 -17.76 -13.65 12.22
C THR A 32 -17.85 -14.07 13.70
N ILE A 33 -18.47 -13.24 14.55
CA ILE A 33 -19.17 -13.79 15.71
C ILE A 33 -20.49 -14.38 15.21
N GLY A 34 -20.63 -15.69 15.42
CA GLY A 34 -21.70 -16.51 14.89
C GLY A 34 -23.10 -16.16 15.40
N GLY A 35 -23.97 -15.80 14.47
CA GLY A 35 -25.37 -16.23 14.47
C GLY A 35 -25.55 -17.36 13.45
N SER A 36 -25.67 -18.60 13.94
CA SER A 36 -25.89 -19.85 13.20
C SER A 36 -24.73 -20.33 12.31
N LYS A 37 -24.32 -21.59 12.53
CA LYS A 37 -23.39 -22.34 11.66
C LYS A 37 -23.88 -22.30 10.21
N GLY A 38 -23.32 -21.41 9.41
CA GLY A 38 -23.44 -21.44 7.97
C GLY A 38 -22.05 -21.45 7.40
N VAL A 39 -21.51 -22.65 7.14
CA VAL A 39 -20.35 -22.89 6.27
C VAL A 39 -20.44 -21.87 5.13
N SER A 40 -19.46 -20.95 5.01
CA SER A 40 -19.39 -20.07 3.85
C SER A 40 -18.99 -20.94 2.68
N LEU A 41 -20.00 -21.56 2.08
CA LEU A 41 -19.84 -22.37 0.89
C LEU A 41 -19.27 -21.47 -0.20
N PRO A 42 -18.35 -21.97 -1.04
CA PRO A 42 -17.87 -21.23 -2.19
C PRO A 42 -19.08 -20.77 -2.99
N VAL A 43 -19.19 -19.46 -3.17
CA VAL A 43 -20.31 -18.83 -3.85
C VAL A 43 -20.26 -19.27 -5.29
N ARG A 44 -21.15 -20.19 -5.65
CA ARG A 44 -21.32 -20.61 -7.04
C ARG A 44 -21.82 -19.43 -7.86
N SER A 45 -21.58 -19.41 -9.16
CA SER A 45 -21.95 -18.27 -10.04
C SER A 45 -23.43 -17.86 -9.89
N ILE A 46 -24.32 -18.83 -9.67
CA ILE A 46 -25.76 -18.62 -9.43
C ILE A 46 -26.01 -17.95 -8.06
N GLU A 47 -25.30 -18.38 -7.02
CA GLU A 47 -25.41 -17.82 -5.66
C GLU A 47 -24.84 -16.40 -5.59
N PHE A 48 -23.79 -16.10 -6.37
CA PHE A 48 -23.24 -14.74 -6.47
C PHE A 48 -24.26 -13.77 -7.08
N CYS A 49 -24.95 -14.20 -8.13
CA CYS A 49 -26.02 -13.39 -8.72
C CYS A 49 -27.16 -13.16 -7.71
N GLN A 50 -27.52 -14.18 -6.93
CA GLN A 50 -28.53 -14.05 -5.88
C GLN A 50 -28.09 -13.11 -4.75
N LEU A 51 -26.80 -13.12 -4.39
CA LEU A 51 -26.21 -12.20 -3.41
C LEU A 51 -26.33 -10.76 -3.88
N LEU A 52 -25.98 -10.48 -5.14
CA LEU A 52 -26.16 -9.15 -5.72
C LEU A 52 -27.63 -8.71 -5.72
N LEU A 53 -28.57 -9.63 -5.98
CA LEU A 53 -30.00 -9.31 -6.03
C LEU A 53 -30.64 -9.01 -4.64
N ARG A 54 -29.94 -9.26 -3.52
CA ARG A 54 -30.46 -8.95 -2.19
C ARG A 54 -30.22 -7.48 -1.84
N PHE A 55 -31.29 -6.77 -1.47
CA PHE A 55 -31.20 -5.36 -1.08
C PHE A 55 -30.99 -5.23 0.43
N HIS A 56 -29.80 -4.78 0.82
CA HIS A 56 -29.41 -4.57 2.24
C HIS A 56 -29.25 -3.07 2.60
N GLY A 57 -29.74 -2.16 1.76
CA GLY A 57 -29.56 -0.71 1.94
C GLY A 57 -28.23 -0.20 1.40
N ALA A 58 -27.74 0.93 1.92
CA ALA A 58 -26.51 1.61 1.47
C ALA A 58 -25.24 0.95 2.02
N VAL A 59 -25.09 -0.35 1.75
CA VAL A 59 -23.98 -1.16 2.25
C VAL A 59 -23.14 -1.75 1.13
N ARG A 60 -21.88 -2.05 1.44
CA ARG A 60 -20.97 -2.79 0.57
C ARG A 60 -20.89 -4.22 1.04
N HIS A 61 -21.26 -5.14 0.16
CA HIS A 61 -21.01 -6.55 0.39
C HIS A 61 -19.52 -6.83 0.24
N GLN A 62 -18.90 -7.34 1.30
CA GLN A 62 -17.54 -7.82 1.22
C GLN A 62 -17.53 -9.27 0.75
N VAL A 63 -16.75 -9.53 -0.30
CA VAL A 63 -16.50 -10.87 -0.81
C VAL A 63 -15.00 -11.11 -0.84
N ARG A 64 -14.57 -12.30 -0.43
CA ARG A 64 -13.16 -12.71 -0.46
C ARG A 64 -12.92 -13.62 -1.64
N ILE A 65 -11.83 -13.40 -2.36
CA ILE A 65 -11.33 -14.35 -3.36
C ILE A 65 -10.14 -15.07 -2.72
N ASP A 66 -10.25 -16.38 -2.55
CA ASP A 66 -9.22 -17.21 -1.94
C ASP A 66 -9.10 -18.55 -2.67
N ALA A 67 -7.87 -18.99 -2.95
CA ALA A 67 -7.57 -20.24 -3.68
C ALA A 67 -8.41 -20.48 -4.97
N GLY A 68 -8.80 -19.40 -5.66
CA GLY A 68 -9.65 -19.46 -6.87
C GLY A 68 -11.16 -19.60 -6.62
N GLY A 69 -11.61 -19.59 -5.37
CA GLY A 69 -13.02 -19.54 -4.96
C GLY A 69 -13.44 -18.13 -4.52
N LEU A 70 -14.72 -17.80 -4.75
CA LEU A 70 -15.34 -16.58 -4.24
C LEU A 70 -16.14 -16.92 -2.97
N TYR A 71 -15.95 -16.17 -1.89
CA TYR A 71 -16.60 -16.39 -0.61
C TYR A 71 -17.35 -15.13 -0.19
N ASP A 72 -18.63 -15.29 0.14
CA ASP A 72 -19.43 -14.24 0.78
C ASP A 72 -19.04 -14.17 2.25
N LEU A 73 -18.45 -13.05 2.66
CA LEU A 73 -18.06 -12.86 4.05
C LEU A 73 -19.26 -12.53 4.95
N LYS A 74 -20.44 -12.25 4.37
CA LYS A 74 -21.69 -11.88 5.07
C LYS A 74 -21.58 -10.60 5.92
N ILE A 75 -20.58 -9.78 5.63
CA ILE A 75 -20.33 -8.49 6.27
C ILE A 75 -20.73 -7.39 5.30
N ALA A 76 -21.28 -6.33 5.87
CA ALA A 76 -21.73 -5.16 5.16
C ALA A 76 -21.09 -3.91 5.76
N ASP A 77 -20.18 -3.28 5.00
CA ASP A 77 -19.64 -1.96 5.35
C ASP A 77 -20.58 -0.84 4.93
N LEU A 78 -20.54 0.30 5.61
CA LEU A 78 -21.23 1.49 5.14
C LEU A 78 -20.64 1.91 3.77
N ALA A 79 -21.51 2.11 2.77
CA ALA A 79 -21.06 2.57 1.47
C ALA A 79 -20.45 3.98 1.60
N ARG A 80 -19.15 4.15 1.29
CA ARG A 80 -18.52 5.48 1.25
C ARG A 80 -19.12 6.42 0.19
N GLN A 81 -20.00 5.90 -0.67
CA GLN A 81 -20.64 6.61 -1.77
C GLN A 81 -21.95 5.90 -2.12
N MET A 82 -23.06 6.62 -2.12
CA MET A 82 -24.35 6.07 -2.53
C MET A 82 -24.56 6.32 -4.02
N LEU A 83 -24.74 5.28 -4.81
CA LEU A 83 -24.98 5.38 -6.25
C LEU A 83 -26.49 5.49 -6.52
N LEU A 84 -26.87 6.40 -7.42
CA LEU A 84 -28.26 6.52 -7.84
C LEU A 84 -28.64 5.39 -8.82
N PRO A 85 -29.87 4.86 -8.75
CA PRO A 85 -30.37 3.83 -9.65
C PRO A 85 -30.71 4.41 -11.03
N GLN A 86 -29.72 5.00 -11.69
CA GLN A 86 -29.82 5.63 -13.01
C GLN A 86 -28.91 4.90 -14.02
N PRO A 87 -29.20 5.01 -15.34
CA PRO A 87 -28.31 4.52 -16.39
C PRO A 87 -26.89 5.08 -16.22
N SER A 88 -25.88 4.30 -16.62
CA SER A 88 -24.49 4.79 -16.66
C SER A 88 -24.23 5.60 -17.92
N LEU A 89 -23.44 6.66 -17.84
CA LEU A 89 -22.95 7.42 -18.99
C LEU A 89 -21.62 6.83 -19.48
N SER A 90 -21.46 6.47 -20.76
CA SER A 90 -20.16 6.04 -21.28
C SER A 90 -19.21 7.22 -21.49
N LEU A 91 -17.90 6.97 -21.55
CA LEU A 91 -16.92 7.99 -21.92
C LEU A 91 -17.16 8.51 -23.33
N SER A 92 -17.51 7.65 -24.29
CA SER A 92 -17.87 8.09 -25.65
C SER A 92 -19.04 9.08 -25.64
N GLU A 93 -20.08 8.80 -24.86
CA GLU A 93 -21.25 9.68 -24.70
C GLU A 93 -20.85 10.98 -24.00
N ALA A 94 -20.05 10.91 -22.93
CA ALA A 94 -19.56 12.08 -22.21
C ALA A 94 -18.73 13.02 -23.08
N LEU A 95 -17.88 12.47 -23.96
CA LEU A 95 -17.09 13.27 -24.91
C LEU A 95 -17.98 13.88 -26.01
N LYS A 96 -19.01 13.17 -26.50
CA LYS A 96 -19.99 13.72 -27.45
C LYS A 96 -20.76 14.91 -26.86
N LEU A 97 -21.05 14.87 -25.55
CA LEU A 97 -21.72 15.97 -24.85
C LEU A 97 -20.82 17.20 -24.63
N ASN A 98 -19.49 17.05 -24.70
CA ASN A 98 -18.50 18.11 -24.46
C ASN A 98 -18.65 18.82 -23.10
N ASP A 99 -19.13 18.10 -22.09
CA ASP A 99 -19.40 18.64 -20.75
C ASP A 99 -18.25 18.42 -19.76
N ILE A 100 -17.17 17.78 -20.18
CA ILE A 100 -16.01 17.52 -19.31
C ILE A 100 -15.12 18.76 -19.29
N THR A 101 -14.99 19.40 -18.13
CA THR A 101 -14.03 20.50 -17.91
C THR A 101 -12.59 20.07 -18.20
N ASP A 102 -11.71 21.01 -18.53
CA ASP A 102 -10.30 20.72 -18.79
C ASP A 102 -9.58 20.10 -17.57
N ASP A 103 -9.90 20.59 -16.36
CA ASP A 103 -9.46 19.98 -15.10
C ASP A 103 -9.96 18.53 -14.98
N GLY A 104 -11.23 18.29 -15.30
CA GLY A 104 -11.83 16.95 -15.33
C GLY A 104 -11.17 16.02 -16.35
N LYS A 105 -10.81 16.53 -17.54
CA LYS A 105 -10.10 15.76 -18.58
C LYS A 105 -8.72 15.34 -18.11
N LEU A 106 -7.98 16.23 -17.45
CA LEU A 106 -6.65 15.91 -16.88
C LEU A 106 -6.75 14.86 -15.79
N ILE A 107 -7.69 15.01 -14.85
CA ILE A 107 -7.89 14.03 -13.78
C ILE A 107 -8.29 12.68 -14.34
N LEU A 108 -9.23 12.64 -15.29
CA LEU A 108 -9.68 11.42 -15.93
C LEU A 108 -8.55 10.73 -16.70
N ALA A 109 -7.77 11.50 -17.46
CA ALA A 109 -6.59 11.01 -18.18
C ALA A 109 -5.56 10.38 -17.22
N HIS A 110 -5.24 11.06 -16.12
CA HIS A 110 -4.35 10.52 -15.10
C HIS A 110 -4.93 9.27 -14.42
N ALA A 111 -6.22 9.26 -14.08
CA ALA A 111 -6.87 8.10 -13.45
C ALA A 111 -6.82 6.86 -14.36
N ILE A 112 -7.12 7.02 -15.65
CA ILE A 112 -7.05 5.92 -16.62
C ILE A 112 -5.60 5.45 -16.81
N ALA A 113 -4.63 6.38 -16.90
CA ALA A 113 -3.22 6.05 -17.02
C ALA A 113 -2.69 5.30 -15.79
N LYS A 114 -3.01 5.81 -14.59
CA LYS A 114 -2.61 5.21 -13.31
C LYS A 114 -3.22 3.83 -13.13
N SER A 115 -4.51 3.65 -13.44
CA SER A 115 -5.14 2.34 -13.36
C SER A 115 -4.61 1.36 -14.41
N THR A 116 -4.32 1.82 -15.63
CA THR A 116 -3.64 1.01 -16.65
C THR A 116 -2.28 0.54 -16.14
N TRP A 117 -1.51 1.41 -15.50
CA TRP A 117 -0.23 1.06 -14.89
C TRP A 117 -0.38 0.06 -13.73
N GLN A 118 -1.32 0.28 -12.81
CA GLN A 118 -1.55 -0.59 -11.65
C GLN A 118 -1.93 -2.01 -12.08
N PHE A 119 -2.92 -2.13 -12.97
CA PHE A 119 -3.46 -3.41 -13.42
C PHE A 119 -2.70 -4.02 -14.60
N TYR A 120 -1.62 -3.38 -15.06
CA TYR A 120 -0.82 -3.88 -16.17
C TYR A 120 -0.31 -5.31 -15.87
N GLY A 121 -0.49 -6.22 -16.83
CA GLY A 121 -0.14 -7.64 -16.68
C GLY A 121 -1.20 -8.52 -16.00
N THR A 122 -2.29 -7.95 -15.48
CA THR A 122 -3.37 -8.72 -14.83
C THR A 122 -4.46 -9.15 -15.82
N LYS A 123 -5.34 -10.10 -15.41
CA LYS A 123 -6.51 -10.54 -16.20
C LYS A 123 -7.54 -9.42 -16.42
N VAL A 124 -7.55 -8.38 -15.59
CA VAL A 124 -8.43 -7.20 -15.76
C VAL A 124 -8.14 -6.50 -17.10
N MET A 125 -6.87 -6.54 -17.54
CA MET A 125 -6.44 -5.96 -18.81
C MET A 125 -6.76 -6.85 -20.03
N ASN A 126 -7.37 -8.02 -19.85
CA ASN A 126 -7.89 -8.83 -20.95
C ASN A 126 -9.18 -8.22 -21.53
N THR A 127 -9.93 -7.47 -20.72
CA THR A 127 -11.00 -6.63 -21.25
C THR A 127 -10.35 -5.46 -21.98
N ARG A 128 -10.71 -5.23 -23.25
CA ARG A 128 -10.26 -4.04 -23.98
C ARG A 128 -10.91 -2.80 -23.38
N TRP A 129 -10.11 -1.85 -22.91
CA TRP A 129 -10.62 -0.58 -22.38
C TRP A 129 -10.94 0.35 -23.55
N THR A 130 -12.22 0.66 -23.73
CA THR A 130 -12.71 1.55 -24.79
C THR A 130 -13.58 2.64 -24.19
N GLY A 131 -13.89 3.69 -24.97
CA GLY A 131 -14.81 4.75 -24.54
C GLY A 131 -16.19 4.24 -24.12
N ASP A 132 -16.64 3.08 -24.64
CA ASP A 132 -17.93 2.49 -24.27
C ASP A 132 -17.86 1.62 -23.03
N LYS A 133 -16.67 1.08 -22.73
CA LYS A 133 -16.42 0.26 -21.55
C LYS A 133 -16.07 1.10 -20.33
N ILE A 134 -15.48 2.28 -20.51
CA ILE A 134 -15.31 3.27 -19.45
C ILE A 134 -16.64 4.01 -19.27
N ARG A 135 -17.22 3.95 -18.09
CA ARG A 135 -18.54 4.49 -17.77
C ARG A 135 -18.53 5.26 -16.45
N PHE A 136 -19.47 6.17 -16.29
CA PHE A 136 -19.67 6.99 -15.12
C PHE A 136 -21.04 6.67 -14.50
N LEU A 137 -21.08 6.61 -13.18
CA LEU A 137 -22.30 6.32 -12.42
C LEU A 137 -22.71 7.58 -11.65
N ALA A 138 -24.03 7.84 -11.60
CA ALA A 138 -24.57 8.96 -10.84
C ALA A 138 -24.56 8.65 -9.34
N GLU A 139 -24.32 9.65 -8.51
CA GLU A 139 -24.14 9.50 -7.06
C GLU A 139 -25.18 10.36 -6.31
N GLU A 140 -25.54 9.97 -5.08
CA GLU A 140 -26.44 10.76 -4.26
C GLU A 140 -25.80 12.11 -3.89
N GLY A 141 -26.61 13.17 -3.87
CA GLY A 141 -26.12 14.55 -3.66
C GLY A 141 -25.64 15.26 -4.93
N THR A 142 -25.53 14.58 -6.08
CA THR A 142 -25.07 15.19 -7.35
C THR A 142 -26.20 15.72 -8.23
N GLN A 143 -27.45 15.65 -7.76
CA GLN A 143 -28.66 15.97 -8.53
C GLN A 143 -28.72 15.21 -9.88
N GLY A 144 -28.21 13.99 -9.97
CA GLY A 144 -28.22 13.20 -11.21
C GLY A 144 -27.15 13.60 -12.23
N ARG A 145 -26.08 14.27 -11.78
CA ARG A 145 -24.90 14.56 -12.59
C ARG A 145 -23.79 13.53 -12.36
N TYR A 146 -22.91 13.34 -13.33
CA TYR A 146 -21.84 12.35 -13.29
C TYR A 146 -20.49 12.98 -12.94
N SER A 147 -19.68 12.32 -12.12
CA SER A 147 -18.35 12.78 -11.73
C SER A 147 -17.27 12.19 -12.63
N PRO A 148 -16.39 13.01 -13.26
CA PRO A 148 -15.23 12.50 -13.98
C PRO A 148 -14.18 11.89 -13.04
N LEU A 149 -14.30 12.10 -11.72
CA LEU A 149 -13.37 11.58 -10.71
C LEU A 149 -13.55 10.08 -10.47
N HIS A 150 -14.69 9.50 -10.81
CA HIS A 150 -15.01 8.10 -10.52
C HIS A 150 -15.37 7.35 -11.79
N PRO A 151 -14.43 7.15 -12.74
CA PRO A 151 -14.66 6.30 -13.89
C PRO A 151 -14.71 4.83 -13.47
N TYR A 152 -15.60 4.08 -14.12
CA TYR A 152 -15.78 2.65 -13.92
C TYR A 152 -15.51 1.89 -15.23
N VAL A 153 -14.86 0.73 -15.17
CA VAL A 153 -14.68 -0.13 -16.34
C VAL A 153 -15.69 -1.27 -16.28
N SER A 154 -16.50 -1.39 -17.33
CA SER A 154 -17.42 -2.50 -17.53
C SER A 154 -16.65 -3.75 -17.96
N MET A 155 -16.73 -4.80 -17.14
CA MET A 155 -16.15 -6.10 -17.44
C MET A 155 -17.21 -7.14 -17.79
N LEU A 156 -16.88 -8.03 -18.74
CA LEU A 156 -17.64 -9.24 -19.04
C LEU A 156 -16.99 -10.40 -18.30
N PHE A 157 -17.78 -11.12 -17.50
CA PHE A 157 -17.32 -12.24 -16.69
C PHE A 157 -17.57 -13.59 -17.36
N ASP A 158 -18.17 -13.62 -18.56
CA ASP A 158 -18.48 -14.85 -19.25
C ASP A 158 -17.29 -15.31 -20.11
N GLY A 159 -16.73 -16.47 -19.78
CA GLY A 159 -15.74 -17.14 -20.62
C GLY A 159 -16.29 -17.63 -21.97
N SER A 160 -17.57 -17.33 -22.30
CA SER A 160 -18.28 -17.84 -23.47
C SER A 160 -18.17 -17.01 -24.75
N GLN A 161 -17.50 -15.85 -24.72
CA GLN A 161 -17.15 -15.10 -25.95
C GLN A 161 -15.66 -15.16 -26.30
N ALA A 162 -14.98 -16.25 -25.92
CA ALA A 162 -13.84 -16.74 -26.70
C ALA A 162 -14.30 -17.46 -28.00
N THR A 163 -15.46 -17.10 -28.55
CA THR A 163 -15.94 -17.62 -29.83
C THR A 163 -15.43 -16.75 -30.97
N SER A 164 -14.61 -17.38 -31.82
CA SER A 164 -14.12 -16.98 -33.13
C SER A 164 -13.18 -15.76 -33.21
N GLY A 165 -11.88 -16.01 -33.06
CA GLY A 165 -10.84 -15.33 -33.85
C GLY A 165 -10.07 -14.16 -33.22
N ALA A 166 -10.42 -13.68 -32.03
CA ALA A 166 -9.68 -12.60 -31.38
C ALA A 166 -8.46 -13.15 -30.62
N VAL A 167 -7.29 -13.01 -31.22
CA VAL A 167 -5.99 -13.34 -30.64
C VAL A 167 -5.75 -12.44 -29.40
N ASP A 168 -6.04 -12.94 -28.21
CA ASP A 168 -5.73 -12.30 -26.92
C ASP A 168 -4.23 -12.40 -26.64
N LEU A 169 -3.47 -11.47 -27.22
CA LEU A 169 -2.06 -11.34 -26.93
C LEU A 169 -1.76 -9.94 -26.39
N GLU A 170 -1.05 -9.89 -25.27
CA GLU A 170 -0.33 -8.69 -24.81
C GLU A 170 0.60 -8.14 -25.90
N PHE A 171 1.01 -9.01 -26.83
CA PHE A 171 1.90 -8.71 -27.93
C PHE A 171 1.38 -9.33 -29.23
N VAL A 172 1.08 -8.52 -30.24
CA VAL A 172 0.70 -9.08 -31.54
C VAL A 172 1.86 -8.92 -32.52
N PRO A 173 2.67 -9.96 -32.77
CA PRO A 173 3.66 -9.95 -33.83
C PRO A 173 2.94 -10.15 -35.16
N ALA A 174 2.27 -9.12 -35.64
CA ALA A 174 1.72 -9.09 -36.98
C ALA A 174 2.52 -8.13 -37.85
N GLU A 175 2.86 -8.60 -39.05
CA GLU A 175 3.46 -7.78 -40.09
C GLU A 175 2.55 -6.59 -40.40
N GLY A 176 3.14 -5.39 -40.49
CA GLY A 176 2.42 -4.16 -40.82
C GLY A 176 1.71 -3.45 -39.65
N LEU A 177 1.86 -3.88 -38.39
CA LEU A 177 1.36 -3.10 -37.24
C LEU A 177 2.32 -2.00 -36.81
N VAL A 178 1.77 -0.82 -36.57
CA VAL A 178 2.53 0.36 -36.11
C VAL A 178 2.90 0.33 -34.63
N HIS A 179 2.32 -0.56 -33.82
CA HIS A 179 2.61 -0.68 -32.38
C HIS A 179 2.36 -2.12 -31.90
N TRP A 180 3.34 -2.72 -31.20
CA TRP A 180 3.26 -4.15 -30.84
C TRP A 180 2.59 -4.44 -29.48
N ALA A 181 2.45 -3.44 -28.61
CA ALA A 181 1.72 -3.56 -27.34
C ALA A 181 0.34 -2.89 -27.41
N PRO A 182 -0.73 -3.61 -27.84
CA PRO A 182 -2.05 -3.02 -28.09
C PRO A 182 -2.70 -2.38 -26.85
N ARG A 183 -2.39 -2.87 -25.65
CA ARG A 183 -2.92 -2.33 -24.38
C ARG A 183 -2.36 -0.93 -24.09
N ILE A 184 -1.07 -0.72 -24.30
CA ILE A 184 -0.40 0.59 -24.14
C ILE A 184 -0.86 1.56 -25.23
N PHE A 185 -0.96 1.08 -26.47
CA PHE A 185 -1.51 1.89 -27.56
C PHE A 185 -2.95 2.34 -27.27
N THR A 186 -3.79 1.44 -26.75
CA THR A 186 -5.18 1.74 -26.38
C THR A 186 -5.25 2.84 -25.32
N LEU A 187 -4.35 2.81 -24.33
CA LEU A 187 -4.22 3.92 -23.37
C LEU A 187 -3.89 5.23 -24.11
N GLY A 188 -2.88 5.25 -24.98
CA GLY A 188 -2.52 6.44 -25.77
C GLY A 188 -3.70 7.01 -26.56
N ALA A 189 -4.44 6.15 -27.25
CA ALA A 189 -5.62 6.54 -28.01
C ALA A 189 -6.72 7.15 -27.11
N LEU A 190 -7.02 6.53 -25.97
CA LEU A 190 -7.97 7.08 -24.99
C LEU A 190 -7.54 8.46 -24.48
N LEU A 191 -6.24 8.66 -24.21
CA LEU A 191 -5.73 9.96 -23.78
C LEU A 191 -5.91 11.03 -24.86
N VAL A 192 -5.63 10.71 -26.14
CA VAL A 192 -5.91 11.62 -27.27
C VAL A 192 -7.40 11.97 -27.33
N SER A 193 -8.26 10.97 -27.21
CA SER A 193 -9.72 11.13 -27.25
C SER A 193 -10.23 12.07 -26.14
N ILE A 194 -9.78 11.87 -24.90
CA ILE A 194 -10.15 12.69 -23.74
C ILE A 194 -9.66 14.13 -23.90
N MET A 195 -8.39 14.31 -24.29
CA MET A 195 -7.77 15.64 -24.40
C MET A 195 -8.23 16.44 -25.61
N SER A 196 -8.83 15.78 -26.61
CA SER A 196 -9.37 16.42 -27.82
C SER A 196 -10.87 16.64 -27.75
N ASN A 197 -11.54 16.06 -26.74
CA ASN A 197 -13.00 15.94 -26.70
C ASN A 197 -13.58 15.32 -27.99
N SER A 198 -12.93 14.26 -28.48
CA SER A 198 -13.29 13.58 -29.71
C SER A 198 -13.41 12.10 -29.46
N VAL A 199 -14.44 11.46 -30.02
CA VAL A 199 -14.57 10.00 -29.93
C VAL A 199 -13.54 9.34 -30.84
N LEU A 200 -13.01 8.19 -30.43
CA LEU A 200 -12.18 7.35 -31.29
C LEU A 200 -12.95 6.96 -32.57
N ILE A 201 -12.23 6.60 -33.64
CA ILE A 201 -12.88 6.20 -34.89
C ILE A 201 -13.72 4.95 -34.61
N GLU A 202 -15.03 5.04 -34.85
CA GLU A 202 -15.91 3.88 -34.82
C GLU A 202 -15.46 2.91 -35.91
N HIS A 203 -15.26 1.65 -35.55
CA HIS A 203 -14.77 0.63 -36.47
C HIS A 203 -15.77 0.46 -37.62
N ASP A 204 -15.35 0.73 -38.86
CA ASP A 204 -16.14 0.40 -40.05
C ASP A 204 -16.28 -1.12 -40.12
N GLU A 205 -17.49 -1.66 -40.30
CA GLU A 205 -17.74 -3.10 -40.41
C GLU A 205 -16.91 -3.76 -41.53
N LYS A 206 -16.41 -2.97 -42.49
CA LYS A 206 -15.56 -3.42 -43.59
C LYS A 206 -14.08 -3.59 -43.23
N TRP A 207 -13.61 -3.01 -42.13
CA TRP A 207 -12.19 -3.08 -41.75
C TRP A 207 -11.89 -4.41 -41.06
N ASN A 208 -10.73 -4.99 -41.36
CA ASN A 208 -10.20 -5.98 -40.44
C ASN A 208 -9.57 -5.28 -39.22
N TRP A 209 -9.39 -6.02 -38.12
CA TRP A 209 -8.92 -5.42 -36.86
C TRP A 209 -7.54 -4.74 -36.97
N ARG A 210 -6.68 -5.16 -37.91
CA ARG A 210 -5.35 -4.57 -38.15
C ARG A 210 -5.46 -3.22 -38.83
N GLU A 211 -6.32 -3.12 -39.86
CA GLU A 211 -6.65 -1.87 -40.52
C GLU A 211 -7.26 -0.88 -39.53
N GLY A 212 -8.22 -1.33 -38.71
CA GLY A 212 -8.78 -0.50 -37.65
C GLY A 212 -7.73 -0.01 -36.65
N PHE A 213 -6.78 -0.87 -36.26
CA PHE A 213 -5.68 -0.49 -35.37
C PHE A 213 -4.76 0.58 -35.98
N ASN A 214 -4.32 0.37 -37.22
CA ASN A 214 -3.43 1.30 -37.92
C ASN A 214 -4.13 2.63 -38.27
N ASN A 215 -5.40 2.58 -38.67
CA ASN A 215 -6.21 3.77 -38.94
C ASN A 215 -6.42 4.59 -37.66
N GLN A 216 -6.63 3.93 -36.52
CA GLN A 216 -6.72 4.59 -35.23
C GLN A 216 -5.39 5.28 -34.86
N ALA A 217 -4.26 4.64 -35.14
CA ALA A 217 -2.94 5.23 -34.90
C ALA A 217 -2.68 6.44 -35.80
N PHE A 218 -3.04 6.35 -37.08
CA PHE A 218 -2.97 7.46 -38.01
C PHE A 218 -3.80 8.65 -37.52
N TRP A 219 -5.03 8.41 -37.06
CA TRP A 219 -5.89 9.46 -36.49
C TRP A 219 -5.29 10.12 -35.24
N CYS A 220 -4.69 9.32 -34.35
CA CYS A 220 -4.02 9.86 -33.17
C CYS A 220 -2.87 10.80 -33.58
N ASN A 221 -2.03 10.36 -34.53
CA ASN A 221 -0.92 11.16 -35.04
C ASN A 221 -1.39 12.44 -35.77
N GLN A 222 -2.47 12.38 -36.55
CA GLN A 222 -3.05 13.55 -37.21
C GLN A 222 -3.58 14.56 -36.19
N THR A 223 -4.31 14.08 -35.18
CA THR A 223 -4.86 14.91 -34.10
C THR A 223 -3.75 15.61 -33.32
N MET A 224 -2.67 14.88 -33.01
CA MET A 224 -1.54 15.42 -32.27
C MET A 224 -0.64 16.32 -33.13
N SER A 225 -0.57 16.13 -34.45
CA SER A 225 0.17 17.03 -35.35
C SER A 225 -0.31 18.48 -35.30
N ASN A 226 -1.53 18.72 -34.83
CA ASN A 226 -2.01 20.07 -34.53
C ASN A 226 -1.23 20.67 -33.35
N THR A 227 -0.56 21.81 -33.56
CA THR A 227 0.22 22.52 -32.53
C THR A 227 -0.65 23.04 -31.39
N ALA A 228 -1.96 23.23 -31.61
CA ALA A 228 -2.91 23.62 -30.58
C ALA A 228 -3.29 22.47 -29.63
N TRP A 229 -2.92 21.23 -29.96
CA TRP A 229 -3.17 20.06 -29.10
C TRP A 229 -2.13 19.96 -27.97
N PRO A 230 -2.48 19.53 -26.73
CA PRO A 230 -3.83 19.13 -26.28
C PRO A 230 -4.78 20.32 -26.16
N SER A 231 -6.06 20.10 -26.51
CA SER A 231 -7.14 21.12 -26.48
C SER A 231 -7.61 21.43 -25.06
N LEU A 232 -6.67 21.83 -24.21
CA LEU A 232 -6.85 22.17 -22.79
C LEU A 232 -6.38 23.60 -22.53
N ASN A 233 -7.07 24.30 -21.63
CA ASN A 233 -6.73 25.65 -21.17
C ASN A 233 -5.53 25.67 -20.21
N ILE A 234 -4.37 25.23 -20.71
CA ILE A 234 -3.10 25.23 -19.98
C ILE A 234 -2.22 26.35 -20.52
N LYS A 235 -1.96 27.37 -19.70
CA LYS A 235 -1.17 28.56 -20.10
C LYS A 235 0.33 28.26 -20.28
N SER A 236 0.84 27.24 -19.59
CA SER A 236 2.27 26.90 -19.60
C SER A 236 2.61 25.98 -20.77
N GLU A 237 3.40 26.47 -21.72
CA GLU A 237 3.88 25.69 -22.86
C GLU A 237 4.68 24.44 -22.43
N LEU A 238 5.46 24.56 -21.35
CA LEU A 238 6.17 23.42 -20.76
C LEU A 238 5.24 22.28 -20.34
N LEU A 239 4.10 22.59 -19.71
CA LEU A 239 3.14 21.58 -19.23
C LEU A 239 2.40 20.96 -20.42
N ARG A 240 2.07 21.75 -21.45
CA ARG A 240 1.51 21.23 -22.71
C ARG A 240 2.47 20.26 -23.39
N LYS A 241 3.76 20.60 -23.45
CA LYS A 241 4.80 19.74 -23.99
C LYS A 241 4.92 18.43 -23.19
N MET A 242 4.89 18.49 -21.86
CA MET A 242 4.92 17.28 -21.01
C MET A 242 3.74 16.34 -21.25
N ILE A 243 2.51 16.87 -21.38
CA ILE A 243 1.34 16.06 -21.73
C ILE A 243 1.54 15.39 -23.09
N ARG A 244 2.01 16.15 -24.07
CA ARG A 244 2.25 15.67 -25.42
C ARG A 244 3.25 14.53 -25.45
N GLU A 245 4.41 14.72 -24.82
CA GLU A 245 5.44 13.68 -24.71
C GLU A 245 4.92 12.41 -24.01
N ALA A 246 4.06 12.56 -23.00
CA ALA A 246 3.46 11.43 -22.29
C ALA A 246 2.53 10.59 -23.18
N VAL A 247 1.70 11.26 -23.99
CA VAL A 247 0.80 10.58 -24.93
C VAL A 247 1.58 10.01 -26.12
N GLU A 248 2.57 10.74 -26.64
CA GLU A 248 3.48 10.25 -27.70
C GLU A 248 4.22 9.00 -27.25
N ALA A 249 4.63 8.91 -25.98
CA ALA A 249 5.26 7.70 -25.45
C ALA A 249 4.35 6.47 -25.55
N CYS A 250 3.04 6.61 -25.32
CA CYS A 250 2.07 5.51 -25.44
C CYS A 250 1.81 5.09 -26.89
N LEU A 251 1.95 6.02 -27.85
CA LEU A 251 1.68 5.77 -29.27
C LEU A 251 2.92 5.35 -30.04
N SER A 252 4.11 5.71 -29.52
CA SER A 252 5.39 5.39 -30.13
C SER A 252 5.75 3.95 -29.89
N ALA A 253 5.93 3.21 -30.99
CA ALA A 253 6.52 1.88 -30.92
C ALA A 253 7.85 1.95 -30.16
N GLN A 254 8.74 2.90 -30.44
CA GLN A 254 10.14 2.89 -29.97
C GLN A 254 10.33 2.85 -28.44
N VAL A 255 9.43 3.44 -27.66
CA VAL A 255 9.55 3.51 -26.19
C VAL A 255 9.24 2.17 -25.55
N PHE A 256 8.22 1.46 -26.06
CA PHE A 256 7.72 0.21 -25.52
C PHE A 256 8.00 -1.02 -26.41
N ASN A 257 8.66 -0.87 -27.58
CA ASN A 257 8.93 -1.95 -28.55
C ASN A 257 10.12 -2.85 -28.23
N ARG A 258 10.89 -2.59 -27.17
CA ARG A 258 12.05 -3.42 -26.88
C ARG A 258 11.55 -4.82 -26.54
N ARG A 259 11.80 -5.80 -27.42
CA ARG A 259 11.28 -7.19 -27.35
C ARG A 259 11.63 -7.90 -26.05
N GLU A 260 12.58 -7.35 -25.30
CA GLU A 260 13.17 -7.91 -24.08
C GLU A 260 12.58 -7.34 -22.78
N LEU A 261 11.69 -6.33 -22.84
CA LEU A 261 11.15 -5.74 -21.60
C LEU A 261 10.16 -6.68 -20.90
N THR A 262 10.46 -6.99 -19.65
CA THR A 262 9.57 -7.66 -18.70
C THR A 262 8.34 -6.81 -18.38
N ILE A 263 7.30 -7.43 -17.81
CA ILE A 263 6.08 -6.74 -17.37
C ILE A 263 6.42 -5.63 -16.37
N ASP A 264 7.35 -5.88 -15.43
CA ASP A 264 7.74 -4.91 -14.41
C ASP A 264 8.51 -3.72 -14.99
N GLU A 265 9.40 -3.94 -15.96
CA GLU A 265 10.09 -2.86 -16.66
C GLU A 265 9.12 -2.00 -17.48
N ARG A 266 8.11 -2.62 -18.11
CA ARG A 266 7.04 -1.87 -18.80
C ARG A 266 6.20 -1.08 -17.82
N LYS A 267 5.86 -1.62 -16.65
CA LYS A 267 5.18 -0.88 -15.58
C LYS A 267 6.03 0.31 -15.13
N ALA A 268 7.33 0.12 -14.92
CA ALA A 268 8.23 1.22 -14.57
C ALA A 268 8.24 2.32 -15.65
N LEU A 269 8.31 1.93 -16.93
CA LEU A 269 8.26 2.87 -18.06
C LEU A 269 6.91 3.59 -18.18
N LEU A 270 5.79 2.88 -18.05
CA LEU A 270 4.45 3.47 -18.05
C LEU A 270 4.31 4.52 -16.95
N TYR A 271 4.80 4.22 -15.75
CA TYR A 271 4.79 5.21 -14.68
C TYR A 271 5.63 6.43 -15.03
N LYS A 272 6.90 6.21 -15.38
CA LYS A 272 7.90 7.27 -15.61
C LYS A 272 7.56 8.16 -16.79
N ARG A 273 7.06 7.59 -17.88
CA ARG A 273 6.80 8.30 -19.14
C ARG A 273 5.38 8.81 -19.27
N VAL A 274 4.42 8.26 -18.53
CA VAL A 274 2.99 8.57 -18.73
C VAL A 274 2.32 9.02 -17.43
N VAL A 275 2.31 8.18 -16.40
CA VAL A 275 1.57 8.47 -15.16
C VAL A 275 2.14 9.69 -14.44
N TRP A 276 3.46 9.70 -14.23
CA TRP A 276 4.15 10.76 -13.50
C TRP A 276 4.07 12.13 -14.19
N PRO A 277 4.33 12.27 -15.51
CA PRO A 277 4.15 13.56 -16.18
C PRO A 277 2.72 14.11 -16.05
N LEU A 278 1.70 13.26 -16.17
CA LEU A 278 0.31 13.68 -16.00
C LEU A 278 0.02 14.09 -14.54
N GLU A 279 0.52 13.34 -13.56
CA GLU A 279 0.40 13.68 -12.14
C GLU A 279 1.08 15.01 -11.80
N TYR A 280 2.29 15.22 -12.33
CA TYR A 280 3.05 16.44 -12.15
C TYR A 280 2.32 17.64 -12.74
N VAL A 281 1.76 17.50 -13.96
CA VAL A 281 0.98 18.57 -14.59
C VAL A 281 -0.25 18.93 -13.77
N ILE A 282 -1.00 17.95 -13.25
CA ILE A 282 -2.14 18.18 -12.35
C ILE A 282 -1.71 19.00 -11.13
N LYS A 283 -0.60 18.62 -10.50
CA LYS A 283 -0.07 19.29 -9.30
C LYS A 283 0.34 20.74 -9.57
N ILE A 284 1.08 20.98 -10.66
CA ILE A 284 1.61 22.31 -10.98
C ILE A 284 0.56 23.24 -11.58
N ALA A 285 -0.34 22.73 -12.40
CA ALA A 285 -1.44 23.52 -12.96
C ALA A 285 -2.49 23.92 -11.92
N GLY A 286 -2.37 23.43 -10.67
CA GLY A 286 -3.31 23.75 -9.59
C GLY A 286 -4.70 23.19 -9.86
N VAL A 287 -4.78 22.03 -10.51
CA VAL A 287 -6.04 21.35 -10.82
C VAL A 287 -6.71 20.98 -9.49
N GLN A 288 -7.94 21.44 -9.29
CA GLN A 288 -8.70 21.17 -8.08
C GLN A 288 -9.86 20.23 -8.39
N GLU A 289 -10.01 19.16 -7.59
CA GLU A 289 -11.14 18.21 -7.73
C GLU A 289 -12.50 18.94 -7.61
N THR A 290 -12.59 20.05 -6.87
CA THR A 290 -13.78 20.89 -6.74
C THR A 290 -14.14 21.68 -8.01
N ARG A 291 -13.17 21.89 -8.93
CA ARG A 291 -13.34 22.60 -10.21
C ARG A 291 -13.65 21.67 -11.37
N ALA A 292 -13.46 20.36 -11.18
CA ALA A 292 -13.94 19.34 -12.11
C ALA A 292 -15.47 19.28 -12.05
N CYS A 293 -16.13 20.19 -12.76
CA CYS A 293 -17.59 20.27 -12.76
C CYS A 293 -18.22 18.99 -13.28
N TRP A 294 -19.34 18.66 -12.67
CA TRP A 294 -20.19 17.52 -12.97
C TRP A 294 -20.73 17.55 -14.42
N MET A 295 -20.69 16.41 -15.11
CA MET A 295 -21.23 16.25 -16.48
C MET A 295 -22.77 16.34 -16.46
N ALA A 296 -23.40 16.86 -17.54
CA ALA A 296 -24.82 17.21 -17.54
C ALA A 296 -25.79 16.03 -17.22
N LYS A 297 -26.99 16.40 -16.76
CA LYS A 297 -28.13 15.49 -16.55
C LYS A 297 -28.51 14.83 -17.88
N GLN A 298 -28.93 13.56 -17.86
CA GLN A 298 -29.61 13.00 -19.03
C GLN A 298 -30.91 13.77 -19.33
N PRO A 299 -31.24 14.01 -20.61
CA PRO A 299 -32.58 14.42 -21.00
C PRO A 299 -33.55 13.25 -20.71
N ASN A 300 -34.48 13.45 -19.77
CA ASN A 300 -35.63 12.59 -19.47
C ASN A 300 -35.35 11.09 -19.22
N ALA A 301 -34.85 10.75 -18.03
CA ALA A 301 -35.07 9.42 -17.46
C ALA A 301 -36.27 9.48 -16.49
N ALA A 302 -37.34 8.74 -16.80
CA ALA A 302 -38.55 8.67 -15.99
C ALA A 302 -38.22 8.32 -14.53
N ILE A 303 -38.76 9.12 -13.61
CA ILE A 303 -38.65 8.94 -12.15
C ILE A 303 -39.30 7.60 -11.80
N LEU A 304 -38.52 6.62 -11.34
CA LEU A 304 -39.06 5.46 -10.62
C LEU A 304 -39.49 5.91 -9.22
N PRO A 305 -40.64 5.46 -8.69
CA PRO A 305 -41.19 6.00 -7.45
C PRO A 305 -40.29 5.70 -6.26
N SER A 306 -40.02 6.73 -5.44
CA SER A 306 -39.37 6.57 -4.15
C SER A 306 -40.28 5.77 -3.21
N SER A 307 -39.75 4.71 -2.60
CA SER A 307 -40.41 4.04 -1.49
C SER A 307 -39.69 4.40 -0.19
N ASN A 308 -40.36 5.27 0.57
CA ASN A 308 -40.30 5.55 2.01
C ASN A 308 -39.05 5.10 2.78
N ALA A 309 -38.26 6.11 3.16
CA ALA A 309 -37.35 6.05 4.29
C ALA A 309 -38.11 5.63 5.57
N ARG A 310 -37.57 4.64 6.30
CA ARG A 310 -37.92 4.39 7.70
C ARG A 310 -36.66 4.54 8.55
N ASN A 311 -36.67 5.58 9.38
CA ASN A 311 -35.85 5.73 10.56
C ASN A 311 -36.28 4.73 11.65
N THR A 312 -35.32 4.10 12.31
CA THR A 312 -35.29 3.67 13.73
C THR A 312 -33.84 3.17 13.97
N GLY A 313 -33.00 3.66 14.87
CA GLY A 313 -33.23 4.03 16.27
C GLY A 313 -32.70 2.92 17.19
N THR A 314 -31.52 3.14 17.80
CA THR A 314 -31.01 2.53 19.07
C THR A 314 -30.92 1.01 19.23
N LEU A 315 -29.70 0.47 19.45
CA LEU A 315 -29.37 -0.43 20.57
C LEU A 315 -27.86 -0.81 20.59
N MET A 316 -27.18 -0.46 21.68
CA MET A 316 -25.94 -1.12 22.11
C MET A 316 -26.29 -2.45 22.78
N GLN A 317 -25.51 -3.51 22.54
CA GLN A 317 -24.93 -4.31 23.64
C GLN A 317 -23.87 -5.32 23.17
N LYS A 318 -22.75 -5.26 23.90
CA LYS A 318 -21.59 -6.14 24.04
C LYS A 318 -21.80 -7.63 23.79
N SER A 319 -20.75 -8.30 23.30
CA SER A 319 -20.29 -9.60 23.82
C SER A 319 -18.80 -9.83 23.50
N ARG A 320 -18.06 -10.28 24.53
CA ARG A 320 -16.64 -10.70 24.54
C ARG A 320 -16.53 -12.20 24.20
N CYS A 321 -15.48 -12.65 23.51
CA CYS A 321 -14.63 -13.84 23.82
C CYS A 321 -13.73 -14.17 22.62
N VAL A 322 -12.40 -14.10 22.74
CA VAL A 322 -11.44 -15.17 23.15
C VAL A 322 -11.32 -16.30 22.12
N SER A 323 -10.10 -16.36 21.60
CA SER A 323 -9.48 -17.25 20.62
C SER A 323 -9.58 -18.74 20.90
N ARG A 324 -9.78 -19.54 19.83
CA ARG A 324 -9.03 -20.78 19.59
C ARG A 324 -9.24 -21.29 18.16
N ILE A 325 -8.23 -21.12 17.31
CA ILE A 325 -8.16 -21.74 15.99
C ILE A 325 -7.33 -23.01 16.13
N GLN A 326 -7.83 -24.13 15.61
CA GLN A 326 -6.93 -25.18 15.18
C GLN A 326 -7.46 -25.89 13.92
N THR A 327 -6.49 -26.14 13.03
CA THR A 327 -6.41 -27.23 12.04
C THR A 327 -7.19 -27.08 10.72
N LYS A 328 -6.54 -26.47 9.71
CA LYS A 328 -6.49 -26.98 8.30
C LYS A 328 -5.58 -26.21 7.31
N GLN A 329 -4.65 -25.37 7.77
CA GLN A 329 -3.76 -24.51 6.96
C GLN A 329 -2.30 -25.02 6.81
N HIS A 330 -2.07 -26.31 7.09
CA HIS A 330 -0.78 -26.76 7.61
C HIS A 330 0.36 -27.03 6.58
N PHE A 331 0.20 -26.75 5.28
CA PHE A 331 1.25 -27.09 4.30
C PHE A 331 1.85 -25.89 3.55
N ALA A 332 1.05 -24.89 3.17
CA ALA A 332 1.56 -23.67 2.53
C ALA A 332 2.12 -22.67 3.58
N ASP A 333 1.39 -22.45 4.69
CA ASP A 333 1.86 -21.64 5.82
C ASP A 333 3.13 -22.23 6.44
N VAL A 334 3.28 -23.55 6.48
CA VAL A 334 4.49 -24.19 6.99
C VAL A 334 5.69 -23.89 6.11
N MET A 335 5.54 -23.85 4.79
CA MET A 335 6.63 -23.51 3.87
C MET A 335 6.96 -22.02 3.89
N GLY A 336 5.97 -21.12 3.87
CA GLY A 336 6.16 -19.66 4.00
C GLY A 336 6.79 -19.26 5.34
N SER A 337 6.20 -19.75 6.45
CA SER A 337 6.75 -19.55 7.80
C SER A 337 8.12 -20.20 8.00
N SER A 338 8.45 -21.28 7.28
CA SER A 338 9.80 -21.86 7.34
C SER A 338 10.88 -20.95 6.75
N ARG A 339 10.56 -20.22 5.66
CA ARG A 339 11.51 -19.31 5.01
C ARG A 339 11.67 -18.02 5.79
N SER A 340 10.58 -17.46 6.31
CA SER A 340 10.61 -16.30 7.19
C SER A 340 11.31 -16.62 8.52
N ARG A 341 11.06 -17.79 9.10
CA ARG A 341 11.79 -18.28 10.29
C ARG A 341 13.28 -18.42 9.99
N SER A 342 13.65 -19.07 8.89
CA SER A 342 15.06 -19.18 8.47
C SER A 342 15.71 -17.81 8.27
N TRP A 343 14.96 -16.83 7.75
CA TRP A 343 15.43 -15.46 7.61
C TRP A 343 15.74 -14.81 8.95
N ILE A 344 14.84 -14.92 9.94
CA ILE A 344 15.06 -14.39 11.28
C ILE A 344 16.22 -15.13 11.95
N ASP A 345 16.24 -16.46 11.86
CA ASP A 345 17.25 -17.31 12.50
C ASP A 345 18.67 -16.94 12.05
N ARG A 346 18.89 -16.58 10.78
CA ARG A 346 20.20 -16.10 10.30
C ARG A 346 20.70 -14.89 11.08
N LEU A 347 19.83 -13.92 11.39
CA LEU A 347 20.20 -12.76 12.20
C LEU A 347 20.40 -13.15 13.68
N VAL A 348 19.54 -14.01 14.22
CA VAL A 348 19.61 -14.47 15.62
C VAL A 348 20.89 -15.25 15.90
N SER A 349 21.29 -16.13 14.99
CA SER A 349 22.50 -16.96 15.11
C SER A 349 23.75 -16.31 14.51
N SER A 350 23.69 -15.05 14.12
CA SER A 350 24.80 -14.34 13.48
C SER A 350 26.00 -14.14 14.42
N GLN A 351 27.19 -13.97 13.82
CA GLN A 351 28.41 -13.66 14.57
C GLN A 351 28.25 -12.39 15.41
N LEU A 352 27.59 -11.36 14.87
CA LEU A 352 27.32 -10.12 15.58
C LEU A 352 26.52 -10.33 16.87
N ASN A 353 25.49 -11.18 16.86
CA ASN A 353 24.72 -11.46 18.07
C ASN A 353 25.55 -12.19 19.14
N TYR A 354 26.51 -13.03 18.72
CA TYR A 354 27.49 -13.63 19.63
C TYR A 354 28.45 -12.59 20.23
N ASP A 355 28.93 -11.66 19.41
CA ASP A 355 29.85 -10.59 19.84
C ASP A 355 29.16 -9.64 20.81
N ILE A 356 27.91 -9.23 20.54
CA ILE A 356 27.08 -8.40 21.42
C ILE A 356 26.84 -9.11 22.76
N ARG A 357 26.53 -10.41 22.74
CA ARG A 357 26.39 -11.21 23.97
C ARG A 357 27.66 -11.15 24.80
N SER A 358 28.81 -11.39 24.17
CA SER A 358 30.11 -11.46 24.82
C SER A 358 30.50 -10.10 25.39
N PHE A 359 30.31 -9.03 24.61
CA PHE A 359 30.54 -7.65 24.99
C PHE A 359 29.78 -7.28 26.26
N TYR A 360 28.47 -7.53 26.31
CA TYR A 360 27.66 -7.18 27.48
C TYR A 360 27.83 -8.14 28.66
N LYS A 361 28.38 -9.35 28.44
CA LYS A 361 28.74 -10.27 29.53
C LYS A 361 30.00 -9.79 30.25
N ILE A 362 30.96 -9.24 29.51
CA ILE A 362 32.22 -8.69 30.06
C ILE A 362 31.97 -7.29 30.63
N ASN A 363 31.28 -6.43 29.88
CA ASN A 363 30.99 -5.05 30.24
C ASN A 363 29.61 -4.91 30.89
N THR A 364 29.47 -5.39 32.12
CA THR A 364 28.17 -5.45 32.82
C THR A 364 27.53 -4.07 33.10
N THR A 365 28.33 -3.01 33.10
CA THR A 365 27.89 -1.61 33.29
C THR A 365 27.68 -0.85 31.98
N ALA A 366 27.99 -1.45 30.82
CA ALA A 366 27.81 -0.79 29.54
C ALA A 366 26.33 -0.53 29.23
N SER A 367 26.05 0.68 28.73
CA SER A 367 24.72 1.09 28.29
C SER A 367 24.28 0.29 27.06
N ARG A 368 23.12 -0.36 27.18
CA ARG A 368 22.48 -1.11 26.10
C ARG A 368 21.68 -0.20 25.19
N THR A 369 21.57 -0.58 23.93
CA THR A 369 20.71 0.15 22.99
C THR A 369 19.26 0.01 23.42
N LYS A 370 18.53 1.14 23.44
CA LYS A 370 17.18 1.22 23.97
C LYS A 370 16.14 1.37 22.86
N ILE A 371 15.15 0.49 22.84
CA ILE A 371 14.05 0.50 21.86
C ILE A 371 12.72 0.76 22.58
N ALA A 372 11.94 1.73 22.10
CA ALA A 372 10.54 1.88 22.48
C ALA A 372 9.63 1.24 21.43
N ILE A 373 8.70 0.39 21.87
CA ILE A 373 7.62 -0.17 21.05
C ILE A 373 6.32 0.53 21.47
N LEU A 374 5.73 1.30 20.57
CA LEU A 374 4.42 1.93 20.75
C LEU A 374 3.40 1.08 19.98
N ASP A 375 2.49 0.41 20.70
CA ASP A 375 1.53 -0.51 20.10
C ASP A 375 0.32 -0.75 21.04
N THR A 376 -0.40 -1.85 20.86
CA THR A 376 -1.51 -2.36 21.68
C THR A 376 -1.07 -2.88 23.07
N GLY A 377 0.24 -3.00 23.31
CA GLY A 377 0.84 -3.44 24.58
C GLY A 377 1.71 -4.69 24.42
N TYR A 378 1.88 -5.47 25.49
CA TYR A 378 2.27 -6.88 25.36
C TYR A 378 1.58 -7.74 26.43
N ASP A 379 1.49 -9.03 26.15
CA ASP A 379 1.02 -10.04 27.09
C ASP A 379 2.23 -10.68 27.85
N PRO A 380 2.40 -10.41 29.15
CA PRO A 380 3.50 -10.97 29.93
C PRO A 380 3.38 -12.48 30.14
N ASP A 381 2.19 -13.06 29.99
CA ASP A 381 1.91 -14.47 30.25
C ASP A 381 2.14 -15.35 29.00
N SER A 382 2.39 -14.74 27.83
CA SER A 382 2.81 -15.46 26.63
C SER A 382 4.13 -16.21 26.87
N LEU A 383 4.22 -17.46 26.37
CA LEU A 383 5.38 -18.35 26.55
C LEU A 383 6.71 -17.71 26.11
N PHE A 384 6.68 -16.80 25.13
CA PHE A 384 7.86 -16.08 24.70
C PHE A 384 8.47 -15.24 25.84
N PHE A 385 7.65 -14.60 26.67
CA PHE A 385 8.08 -13.72 27.75
C PHE A 385 8.28 -14.44 29.08
N ALA A 386 7.99 -15.74 29.19
CA ALA A 386 8.27 -16.54 30.39
C ALA A 386 9.78 -16.68 30.71
N SER A 387 10.65 -16.43 29.72
CA SER A 387 12.11 -16.50 29.84
C SER A 387 12.67 -15.31 30.64
N LEU A 388 13.31 -15.60 31.79
CA LEU A 388 13.97 -14.58 32.63
C LEU A 388 14.96 -13.66 31.86
N PRO A 389 15.82 -14.17 30.94
CA PRO A 389 16.64 -13.30 30.10
C PRO A 389 15.84 -12.23 29.33
N ARG A 390 14.67 -12.58 28.78
CA ARG A 390 13.79 -11.66 28.03
C ARG A 390 13.10 -10.68 28.96
N GLN A 391 12.56 -11.15 30.08
CA GLN A 391 11.95 -10.28 31.09
C GLN A 391 12.93 -9.20 31.58
N LYS A 392 14.21 -9.57 31.79
CA LYS A 392 15.26 -8.62 32.18
C LYS A 392 15.55 -7.53 31.13
N ARG A 393 15.16 -7.74 29.86
CA ARG A 393 15.30 -6.74 28.80
C ARG A 393 14.13 -5.77 28.74
N ILE A 394 12.96 -6.12 29.26
CA ILE A 394 11.83 -5.18 29.37
C ILE A 394 12.11 -4.27 30.57
N LYS A 395 12.48 -3.01 30.31
CA LYS A 395 12.92 -2.04 31.32
C LYS A 395 11.84 -1.08 31.79
N GLY A 396 10.82 -0.88 30.97
CA GLY A 396 9.71 0.01 31.29
C GLY A 396 8.47 -0.36 30.51
N TRP A 397 7.33 -0.09 31.14
CA TRP A 397 6.01 -0.27 30.57
C TRP A 397 5.18 0.96 30.96
N LYS A 398 4.40 1.53 30.03
CA LYS A 398 3.40 2.57 30.35
C LYS A 398 2.12 2.47 29.53
N ASP A 399 0.98 2.72 30.19
CA ASP A 399 -0.35 2.75 29.58
C ASP A 399 -0.67 4.19 29.28
N PHE A 400 -1.05 4.47 28.04
CA PHE A 400 -1.60 5.76 27.68
C PHE A 400 -3.10 5.68 27.40
N VAL A 401 -3.70 4.50 27.48
CA VAL A 401 -5.09 4.25 27.11
C VAL A 401 -6.02 4.30 28.31
N ASP A 402 -5.86 3.37 29.27
CA ASP A 402 -6.81 3.19 30.38
C ASP A 402 -6.23 3.55 31.76
N GLY A 403 -4.89 3.55 31.89
CA GLY A 403 -4.21 3.83 33.15
C GLY A 403 -4.20 2.63 34.10
N SER A 404 -3.02 2.06 34.29
CA SER A 404 -2.65 0.91 35.13
C SER A 404 -3.25 -0.47 34.77
N ALA A 405 -2.32 -1.42 34.58
CA ALA A 405 -2.51 -2.88 34.47
C ALA A 405 -3.17 -3.47 33.21
N ALA A 406 -3.50 -2.69 32.18
CA ALA A 406 -4.01 -3.27 30.93
C ALA A 406 -2.88 -3.95 30.13
N GLN A 407 -2.98 -5.27 29.98
CA GLN A 407 -2.13 -6.05 29.07
C GLN A 407 -2.56 -5.86 27.61
N ASP A 408 -1.79 -6.40 26.68
CA ASP A 408 -2.22 -6.49 25.29
C ASP A 408 -3.47 -7.36 25.19
N MET A 409 -4.56 -6.78 24.68
CA MET A 409 -5.84 -7.45 24.49
C MET A 409 -6.12 -7.80 23.03
N ASP A 410 -5.27 -7.35 22.12
CA ASP A 410 -5.35 -7.57 20.68
C ASP A 410 -4.38 -8.69 20.27
N GLY A 411 -3.11 -8.58 20.64
CA GLY A 411 -2.05 -9.53 20.31
C GLY A 411 -1.07 -9.02 19.27
N HIS A 412 -1.37 -7.91 18.57
CA HIS A 412 -0.46 -7.28 17.62
C HIS A 412 0.82 -6.80 18.31
N GLY A 413 0.71 -6.12 19.46
CA GLY A 413 1.84 -5.57 20.19
C GLY A 413 2.74 -6.67 20.78
N THR A 414 2.14 -7.75 21.27
CA THR A 414 2.85 -8.96 21.71
C THR A 414 3.70 -9.55 20.59
N HIS A 415 3.14 -9.64 19.37
CA HIS A 415 3.85 -10.12 18.18
C HIS A 415 5.00 -9.18 17.79
N VAL A 416 4.69 -7.89 17.62
CA VAL A 416 5.66 -6.82 17.26
C VAL A 416 6.84 -6.78 18.25
N LEU A 417 6.55 -6.78 19.55
CA LEU A 417 7.57 -6.78 20.61
C LEU A 417 8.44 -8.02 20.54
N SER A 418 7.83 -9.20 20.41
CA SER A 418 8.58 -10.46 20.36
C SER A 418 9.50 -10.53 19.15
N THR A 419 9.06 -10.01 18.00
CA THR A 419 9.83 -9.96 16.76
C THR A 419 11.08 -9.09 16.92
N ALA A 420 10.94 -7.89 17.50
CA ALA A 420 12.08 -7.02 17.79
C ALA A 420 13.07 -7.70 18.77
N MET A 421 12.55 -8.32 19.83
CA MET A 421 13.36 -8.99 20.85
C MET A 421 14.02 -10.29 20.37
N LYS A 422 13.47 -10.97 19.36
CA LYS A 422 14.12 -12.12 18.72
C LYS A 422 15.41 -11.65 18.03
N ILE A 423 15.33 -10.60 17.21
CA ILE A 423 16.44 -10.10 16.39
C ILE A 423 17.49 -9.36 17.22
N ALA A 424 17.07 -8.53 18.17
CA ALA A 424 17.93 -7.76 19.07
C ALA A 424 17.78 -8.18 20.53
N PRO A 425 18.19 -9.42 20.91
CA PRO A 425 17.91 -10.01 22.23
C PRO A 425 18.64 -9.34 23.40
N TYR A 426 19.60 -8.45 23.11
CA TYR A 426 20.42 -7.75 24.12
C TYR A 426 20.06 -6.28 24.27
N ALA A 427 19.14 -5.75 23.45
CA ALA A 427 18.60 -4.42 23.61
C ALA A 427 17.71 -4.33 24.86
N ASP A 428 17.64 -3.13 25.44
CA ASP A 428 16.67 -2.81 26.49
C ASP A 428 15.40 -2.25 25.83
N VAL A 429 14.25 -2.81 26.17
CA VAL A 429 12.98 -2.49 25.52
C VAL A 429 12.01 -1.81 26.48
N TYR A 430 11.33 -0.79 25.99
CA TYR A 430 10.32 -0.01 26.69
C TYR A 430 9.01 -0.13 25.91
N VAL A 431 7.93 -0.51 26.59
CA VAL A 431 6.65 -0.74 25.91
C VAL A 431 5.66 0.36 26.30
N ALA A 432 5.08 1.02 25.31
CA ALA A 432 4.00 1.96 25.49
C ALA A 432 2.73 1.42 24.83
N ARG A 433 1.72 1.16 25.64
CA ARG A 433 0.38 0.85 25.14
C ARG A 433 -0.32 2.14 24.76
N VAL A 434 -0.57 2.34 23.47
CA VAL A 434 -1.14 3.59 22.92
C VAL A 434 -2.53 3.42 22.32
N THR A 435 -2.95 2.18 22.08
CA THR A 435 -4.28 1.83 21.57
C THR A 435 -4.79 0.55 22.23
N LYS A 436 -6.09 0.28 22.14
CA LYS A 436 -6.67 -1.02 22.51
C LYS A 436 -6.60 -2.03 21.39
N ASP A 437 -6.92 -1.54 20.19
CA ASP A 437 -7.17 -2.28 18.95
C ASP A 437 -7.07 -1.29 17.77
N ASP A 438 -7.33 -1.78 16.55
CA ASP A 438 -7.26 -0.95 15.35
C ASP A 438 -8.33 0.17 15.31
N ALA A 439 -9.47 -0.02 15.97
CA ALA A 439 -10.59 0.94 15.98
C ALA A 439 -10.34 2.15 16.90
N ASP A 440 -9.60 1.97 18.00
CA ASP A 440 -9.30 3.03 18.98
C ASP A 440 -8.20 4.01 18.49
N PHE A 441 -7.49 3.71 17.40
CA PHE A 441 -6.41 4.57 16.89
C PHE A 441 -6.88 5.99 16.53
N THR A 442 -8.16 6.19 16.25
CA THR A 442 -8.67 7.53 15.92
C THR A 442 -8.64 8.48 17.14
N GLN A 443 -8.79 7.92 18.36
CA GLN A 443 -8.77 8.64 19.63
C GLN A 443 -7.37 8.68 20.27
N SER A 444 -6.39 7.97 19.70
CA SER A 444 -5.07 7.77 20.30
C SER A 444 -4.01 8.80 19.93
N ARG A 445 -4.30 9.79 19.07
CA ARG A 445 -3.26 10.71 18.57
C ARG A 445 -2.52 11.48 19.66
N GLU A 446 -3.24 12.05 20.62
CA GLU A 446 -2.60 12.73 21.76
C GLU A 446 -1.90 11.73 22.70
N ARG A 447 -2.44 10.51 22.85
CA ARG A 447 -1.81 9.43 23.62
C ARG A 447 -0.48 9.01 23.00
N ILE A 448 -0.42 8.90 21.68
CA ILE A 448 0.80 8.59 20.92
C ILE A 448 1.83 9.71 21.08
N ALA A 449 1.40 10.98 20.97
CA ALA A 449 2.29 12.11 21.24
C ALA A 449 2.85 12.05 22.69
N GLN A 450 2.02 11.75 23.69
CA GLN A 450 2.49 11.54 25.07
C GLN A 450 3.45 10.35 25.20
N ALA A 451 3.19 9.25 24.50
CA ALA A 451 4.03 8.07 24.51
C ALA A 451 5.40 8.31 23.87
N VAL A 452 5.45 9.06 22.77
CA VAL A 452 6.73 9.48 22.16
C VAL A 452 7.50 10.37 23.14
N ARG A 453 6.84 11.33 23.80
CA ARG A 453 7.47 12.17 24.84
C ARG A 453 8.04 11.33 25.98
N TRP A 454 7.27 10.37 26.50
CA TRP A 454 7.73 9.46 27.56
C TRP A 454 8.94 8.63 27.12
N ALA A 455 8.87 8.00 25.94
CA ALA A 455 9.95 7.19 25.41
C ALA A 455 11.24 7.99 25.26
N VAL A 456 11.17 9.17 24.66
CA VAL A 456 12.36 9.96 24.34
C VAL A 456 12.88 10.75 25.53
N LYS A 457 12.02 11.44 26.29
CA LYS A 457 12.44 12.33 27.38
C LYS A 457 12.65 11.58 28.69
N GLU A 458 11.72 10.71 29.07
CA GLU A 458 11.77 10.04 30.38
C GLU A 458 12.65 8.78 30.32
N MET A 459 12.47 7.92 29.31
CA MET A 459 13.19 6.65 29.20
C MET A 459 14.54 6.79 28.47
N GLY A 460 14.71 7.87 27.71
CA GLY A 460 15.94 8.18 27.00
C GLY A 460 16.25 7.18 25.90
N VAL A 461 15.24 6.66 25.18
CA VAL A 461 15.45 5.63 24.16
C VAL A 461 16.29 6.12 22.98
N ASP A 462 16.86 5.17 22.22
CA ASP A 462 17.61 5.42 21.00
C ASP A 462 16.73 5.23 19.75
N ILE A 463 15.75 4.33 19.85
CA ILE A 463 14.89 3.91 18.73
C ILE A 463 13.43 3.91 19.20
N VAL A 464 12.51 4.39 18.35
CA VAL A 464 11.06 4.32 18.54
C VAL A 464 10.45 3.61 17.33
N SER A 465 9.73 2.51 17.59
CA SER A 465 9.00 1.72 16.59
C SER A 465 7.50 1.97 16.71
N MET A 466 6.87 2.33 15.59
CA MET A 466 5.44 2.64 15.49
C MET A 466 4.80 1.79 14.38
N SER A 467 4.27 0.64 14.74
CA SER A 467 3.70 -0.33 13.79
C SER A 467 2.24 -0.03 13.43
N PHE A 468 1.94 1.23 13.14
CA PHE A 468 0.60 1.73 12.82
C PHE A 468 0.68 3.00 11.96
N GLY A 469 -0.46 3.43 11.40
CA GLY A 469 -0.55 4.71 10.71
C GLY A 469 -1.95 5.04 10.19
N TRP A 470 -2.07 6.20 9.55
CA TRP A 470 -3.29 6.66 8.88
C TRP A 470 -2.97 7.36 7.56
N PRO A 471 -3.92 7.46 6.61
CA PRO A 471 -3.68 8.11 5.33
C PRO A 471 -3.14 9.55 5.40
N LYS A 472 -3.44 10.32 6.45
CA LYS A 472 -3.00 11.70 6.64
C LYS A 472 -2.84 12.04 8.12
N GLU A 473 -1.96 13.00 8.40
CA GLU A 473 -1.88 13.65 9.71
C GLU A 473 -3.19 14.43 10.00
N ASP A 474 -3.56 14.53 11.28
CA ASP A 474 -4.68 15.34 11.71
C ASP A 474 -4.31 16.83 11.84
N LYS A 475 -5.33 17.69 12.00
CA LYS A 475 -5.12 19.14 12.03
C LYS A 475 -4.29 19.63 13.22
N SER A 476 -4.25 18.89 14.34
CA SER A 476 -3.51 19.33 15.53
C SER A 476 -2.00 19.24 15.36
N ARG A 477 -1.53 18.34 14.47
CA ARG A 477 -0.11 18.03 14.25
C ARG A 477 0.66 17.65 15.52
N SER A 478 -0.03 17.12 16.54
CA SER A 478 0.57 16.86 17.86
C SER A 478 1.69 15.81 17.80
N ILE A 479 1.54 14.81 16.93
CA ILE A 479 2.55 13.77 16.69
C ILE A 479 3.75 14.38 15.96
N SER A 480 3.57 15.13 14.86
CA SER A 480 4.69 15.82 14.19
C SER A 480 5.47 16.70 15.14
N GLN A 481 4.78 17.61 15.83
CA GLN A 481 5.43 18.55 16.77
C GLN A 481 6.23 17.81 17.84
N THR A 482 5.70 16.69 18.32
CA THR A 482 6.39 15.86 19.31
C THR A 482 7.63 15.19 18.71
N ILE A 483 7.55 14.61 17.51
CA ILE A 483 8.69 13.99 16.83
C ILE A 483 9.77 15.04 16.52
N GLU A 484 9.37 16.20 16.00
CA GLU A 484 10.26 17.34 15.71
C GLU A 484 10.97 17.80 16.99
N THR A 485 10.22 18.06 18.07
CA THR A 485 10.78 18.47 19.37
C THR A 485 11.73 17.41 19.94
N ALA A 486 11.32 16.14 19.92
CA ALA A 486 12.12 15.02 20.40
C ALA A 486 13.41 14.85 19.60
N SER A 487 13.35 15.07 18.28
CA SER A 487 14.51 15.06 17.41
C SER A 487 15.45 16.22 17.76
N THR A 488 14.93 17.46 17.85
CA THR A 488 15.73 18.65 18.18
C THR A 488 16.39 18.55 19.56
N GLU A 489 15.66 18.16 20.60
CA GLU A 489 16.21 18.04 21.97
C GLU A 489 17.28 16.95 22.12
N ARG A 490 17.34 16.02 21.16
CA ARG A 490 18.32 14.92 21.15
C ARG A 490 19.34 15.07 20.01
N ASP A 491 19.46 16.25 19.41
CA ASP A 491 20.35 16.55 18.27
C ASP A 491 20.18 15.58 17.10
N GLY A 492 18.94 15.15 16.83
CA GLY A 492 18.60 14.16 15.82
C GLY A 492 18.99 12.72 16.16
N ARG A 493 19.53 12.44 17.35
CA ARG A 493 20.08 11.13 17.76
C ARG A 493 19.04 10.16 18.33
N VAL A 494 17.83 10.20 17.77
CA VAL A 494 16.73 9.26 18.01
C VAL A 494 16.16 8.82 16.66
N LEU A 495 16.08 7.50 16.46
CA LEU A 495 15.58 6.90 15.23
C LEU A 495 14.11 6.58 15.38
N PHE A 496 13.28 7.10 14.47
CA PHE A 496 11.86 6.75 14.39
C PHE A 496 11.62 5.83 13.20
N PHE A 497 10.90 4.73 13.42
CA PHE A 497 10.48 3.79 12.39
C PHE A 497 8.96 3.66 12.41
N ALA A 498 8.32 3.65 11.23
CA ALA A 498 6.89 3.44 11.14
C ALA A 498 6.46 2.64 9.92
N ALA A 499 5.34 1.95 10.07
CA ALA A 499 4.71 1.15 9.03
C ALA A 499 4.20 2.03 7.88
N ALA A 500 4.63 1.73 6.65
CA ALA A 500 4.34 2.59 5.49
C ALA A 500 2.86 2.59 5.08
N SER A 501 2.18 1.45 5.13
CA SER A 501 0.73 1.22 4.90
C SER A 501 0.52 -0.23 4.45
N ASN A 502 -0.67 -0.78 4.72
CA ASN A 502 -1.14 -2.06 4.15
C ASN A 502 -2.33 -1.87 3.16
N SER A 503 -2.54 -0.66 2.63
CA SER A 503 -3.71 -0.36 1.76
C SER A 503 -3.44 -0.46 0.26
N GLY A 504 -2.29 -1.00 -0.14
CA GLY A 504 -1.89 -1.11 -1.54
C GLY A 504 -1.98 0.24 -2.26
N GLY A 505 -2.48 0.22 -3.49
CA GLY A 505 -2.59 1.38 -4.37
C GLY A 505 -3.67 2.42 -4.02
N ASP A 506 -4.43 2.23 -2.94
CA ASP A 506 -5.54 3.11 -2.56
C ASP A 506 -5.08 4.40 -1.89
N TYR A 507 -3.97 4.35 -1.16
CA TYR A 507 -3.40 5.48 -0.45
C TYR A 507 -1.90 5.59 -0.71
N ALA A 508 -1.36 6.80 -0.60
CA ALA A 508 0.08 7.01 -0.51
C ALA A 508 0.59 6.52 0.87
N GLU A 509 1.89 6.66 1.12
CA GLU A 509 2.48 6.37 2.43
C GLU A 509 1.74 7.09 3.56
N TRP A 510 1.43 6.33 4.61
CA TRP A 510 0.64 6.79 5.76
C TRP A 510 1.48 7.61 6.73
N PHE A 511 0.83 8.49 7.49
CA PHE A 511 1.41 9.14 8.65
C PHE A 511 1.36 8.18 9.86
N PRO A 512 2.42 8.04 10.69
CA PRO A 512 3.62 8.89 10.76
C PRO A 512 4.76 8.49 9.83
N ALA A 513 4.66 7.41 9.06
CA ALA A 513 5.74 6.98 8.15
C ALA A 513 6.11 8.05 7.11
N SER A 514 5.14 8.81 6.62
CA SER A 514 5.33 9.91 5.66
C SER A 514 6.02 11.15 6.24
N HIS A 515 6.40 11.15 7.53
CA HIS A 515 7.04 12.28 8.20
C HIS A 515 8.56 12.32 7.92
N ASP A 516 9.13 13.51 7.74
CA ASP A 516 10.53 13.68 7.30
C ASP A 516 11.57 13.11 8.29
N PHE A 517 11.26 13.11 9.58
CA PHE A 517 12.12 12.53 10.64
C PHE A 517 11.91 11.03 10.85
N VAL A 518 10.99 10.40 10.12
CA VAL A 518 10.64 8.98 10.28
C VAL A 518 11.22 8.17 9.11
N ASN A 519 11.64 6.94 9.43
CA ASN A 519 12.00 5.94 8.44
C ASN A 519 10.76 5.09 8.14
N ALA A 520 10.16 5.29 6.97
CA ALA A 520 9.04 4.50 6.50
C ALA A 520 9.49 3.10 6.07
N ILE A 521 8.88 2.07 6.66
CA ILE A 521 9.25 0.67 6.41
C ILE A 521 8.13 -0.04 5.63
N ARG A 522 8.53 -0.69 4.53
CA ARG A 522 7.68 -1.54 3.70
C ARG A 522 7.92 -3.03 4.01
N ALA A 523 6.94 -3.87 3.66
CA ALA A 523 7.02 -5.31 3.85
C ALA A 523 7.51 -6.00 2.57
N THR A 524 8.38 -6.99 2.75
CA THR A 524 8.81 -7.88 1.69
C THR A 524 8.64 -9.33 2.12
N THR A 525 8.61 -10.23 1.15
CA THR A 525 8.86 -11.66 1.42
C THR A 525 10.30 -11.88 1.88
N SER A 526 10.62 -13.10 2.33
CA SER A 526 11.99 -13.50 2.71
C SER A 526 13.04 -13.38 1.59
N GLU A 527 12.59 -13.27 0.34
CA GLU A 527 13.43 -13.13 -0.85
C GLU A 527 13.58 -11.67 -1.30
N GLY A 528 12.88 -10.74 -0.65
CA GLY A 528 12.93 -9.30 -0.93
C GLY A 528 11.89 -8.78 -1.91
N SER A 529 10.92 -9.61 -2.31
CA SER A 529 9.79 -9.16 -3.13
C SER A 529 8.87 -8.28 -2.31
N PHE A 530 8.64 -7.04 -2.75
CA PHE A 530 7.69 -6.13 -2.10
C PHE A 530 6.26 -6.62 -2.33
N ASP A 531 5.49 -6.74 -1.25
CA ASP A 531 4.11 -7.20 -1.32
C ASP A 531 3.16 -6.13 -1.87
N THR A 532 2.01 -6.54 -2.42
CA THR A 532 1.03 -5.67 -3.08
C THR A 532 0.26 -4.77 -2.11
N PHE A 533 0.19 -5.13 -0.83
CA PHE A 533 -0.40 -4.26 0.20
C PHE A 533 0.45 -3.04 0.55
N ASN A 534 1.73 -2.99 0.14
CA ASN A 534 2.54 -1.80 0.37
C ASN A 534 1.97 -0.58 -0.36
N ALA A 535 2.10 0.59 0.26
CA ALA A 535 1.88 1.85 -0.45
C ALA A 535 2.77 1.90 -1.72
N PRO A 536 2.21 2.34 -2.87
CA PRO A 536 2.96 2.43 -4.11
C PRO A 536 4.16 3.36 -3.90
N PRO A 537 5.36 2.97 -4.36
CA PRO A 537 6.53 3.82 -4.21
C PRO A 537 6.30 5.14 -4.96
N ASN A 538 6.54 6.26 -4.28
CA ASN A 538 6.64 7.54 -4.96
C ASN A 538 7.95 7.56 -5.75
N PHE A 539 7.90 7.24 -7.05
CA PHE A 539 9.09 7.26 -7.91
C PHE A 539 9.64 8.67 -8.18
N SER A 540 9.16 9.70 -7.48
CA SER A 540 9.80 11.02 -7.38
C SER A 540 10.26 11.40 -5.97
N GLY A 541 9.95 10.57 -4.95
CA GLY A 541 10.35 10.75 -3.55
C GLY A 541 11.64 10.01 -3.17
N ALA A 542 12.00 10.02 -1.89
CA ALA A 542 13.20 9.34 -1.41
C ALA A 542 13.17 7.82 -1.68
N ASP A 543 14.36 7.20 -1.72
CA ASP A 543 14.49 5.75 -1.77
C ASP A 543 13.73 5.09 -0.60
N VAL A 544 13.01 4.02 -0.93
CA VAL A 544 12.18 3.27 -0.01
C VAL A 544 12.92 2.04 0.47
N ILE A 545 12.72 1.70 1.75
CA ILE A 545 13.29 0.52 2.35
C ILE A 545 12.17 -0.46 2.71
N GLY A 546 12.40 -1.73 2.41
CA GLY A 546 11.55 -2.83 2.83
C GLY A 546 12.37 -3.92 3.48
N THR A 547 11.79 -4.63 4.44
CA THR A 547 12.38 -5.83 5.05
C THR A 547 11.31 -6.89 5.24
N LEU A 548 11.68 -8.06 5.76
CA LEU A 548 10.76 -9.16 5.99
C LEU A 548 9.49 -8.66 6.68
N GLY A 549 8.34 -8.87 6.04
CA GLY A 549 7.03 -8.46 6.54
C GLY A 549 5.90 -9.36 6.08
N VAL A 550 6.23 -10.50 5.45
CA VAL A 550 5.27 -11.51 5.01
C VAL A 550 5.60 -12.81 5.74
N ASP A 551 4.56 -13.48 6.25
CA ASP A 551 4.61 -14.71 7.04
C ASP A 551 5.54 -14.60 8.27
N VAL A 552 5.53 -13.45 8.95
CA VAL A 552 6.44 -13.19 10.07
C VAL A 552 5.95 -13.90 11.32
N LEU A 553 6.79 -14.78 11.87
CA LEU A 553 6.46 -15.57 13.04
C LEU A 553 6.80 -14.86 14.35
N GLY A 554 5.78 -14.47 15.10
CA GLY A 554 5.88 -13.80 16.40
C GLY A 554 5.18 -14.57 17.52
N ALA A 555 5.35 -14.08 18.74
CA ALA A 555 4.66 -14.61 19.91
C ALA A 555 3.16 -14.36 19.80
N SER A 556 2.41 -15.37 20.22
CA SER A 556 0.97 -15.34 20.34
C SER A 556 0.57 -15.29 21.81
N ARG A 557 -0.64 -14.81 22.05
CA ARG A 557 -1.30 -14.82 23.36
C ARG A 557 -2.01 -16.14 23.65
N ASP A 558 -2.24 -16.95 22.62
CA ASP A 558 -2.81 -18.29 22.76
C ASP A 558 -1.76 -19.24 23.37
N PRO A 559 -1.96 -19.75 24.60
CA PRO A 559 -1.00 -20.64 25.24
C PRO A 559 -0.78 -21.96 24.48
N GLU A 560 -1.74 -22.38 23.66
CA GLU A 560 -1.68 -23.64 22.92
C GLU A 560 -1.12 -23.48 21.52
N ASN A 561 -1.17 -22.27 20.99
CA ASN A 561 -0.50 -21.86 19.77
C ASN A 561 0.41 -20.66 20.09
N PRO A 562 1.56 -20.88 20.77
CA PRO A 562 2.37 -19.80 21.36
C PRO A 562 3.11 -18.93 20.35
N GLU A 563 3.10 -19.32 19.07
CA GLU A 563 3.56 -18.51 17.96
C GLU A 563 2.47 -18.39 16.91
N ARG A 564 2.38 -17.23 16.25
CA ARG A 564 1.49 -16.99 15.11
C ARG A 564 2.24 -16.28 13.98
N SER A 565 1.82 -16.54 12.75
CA SER A 565 2.41 -15.97 11.54
C SER A 565 1.47 -14.91 10.99
N ASP A 566 1.98 -13.70 10.76
CA ASP A 566 1.19 -12.58 10.23
C ASP A 566 2.00 -11.80 9.17
N SER A 567 1.28 -11.05 8.32
CA SER A 567 1.85 -10.28 7.21
C SER A 567 1.40 -8.82 7.26
N GLY A 568 2.33 -7.89 6.98
CA GLY A 568 2.07 -6.46 7.04
C GLY A 568 3.34 -5.62 7.24
N THR A 569 3.25 -4.34 6.86
CA THR A 569 4.29 -3.33 7.14
C THR A 569 4.52 -3.13 8.64
N SER A 570 3.50 -3.42 9.45
CA SER A 570 3.56 -3.46 10.91
C SER A 570 4.57 -4.46 11.47
N PHE A 571 4.81 -5.60 10.79
CA PHE A 571 5.78 -6.61 11.21
C PHE A 571 7.19 -6.35 10.63
N ALA A 572 7.28 -5.68 9.49
CA ALA A 572 8.56 -5.23 8.94
C ALA A 572 9.19 -4.09 9.77
N THR A 573 8.36 -3.22 10.34
CA THR A 573 8.80 -2.06 11.15
C THR A 573 9.67 -2.44 12.37
N PRO A 574 9.25 -3.36 13.28
CA PRO A 574 10.07 -3.77 14.42
C PRO A 574 11.33 -4.52 14.00
N ILE A 575 11.32 -5.20 12.84
CA ILE A 575 12.50 -5.85 12.27
C ILE A 575 13.54 -4.80 11.89
N ALA A 576 13.15 -3.75 11.15
CA ALA A 576 14.06 -2.66 10.81
C ALA A 576 14.58 -1.94 12.07
N ALA A 577 13.72 -1.71 13.07
CA ALA A 577 14.12 -1.12 14.36
C ALA A 577 15.13 -2.01 15.11
N ALA A 578 14.95 -3.34 15.10
CA ALA A 578 15.89 -4.27 15.72
C ALA A 578 17.23 -4.35 14.97
N ILE A 579 17.21 -4.33 13.62
CA ILE A 579 18.43 -4.26 12.82
C ILE A 579 19.21 -2.97 13.12
N ALA A 580 18.53 -1.82 13.25
CA ALA A 580 19.15 -0.58 13.69
C ALA A 580 19.80 -0.73 15.08
N ALA A 581 19.16 -1.47 16.01
CA ALA A 581 19.75 -1.74 17.32
C ALA A 581 21.04 -2.59 17.24
N LEU A 582 21.06 -3.60 16.37
CA LEU A 582 22.26 -4.41 16.10
C LEU A 582 23.40 -3.54 15.55
N VAL A 583 23.11 -2.62 14.62
CA VAL A 583 24.08 -1.64 14.09
C VAL A 583 24.65 -0.76 15.20
N LEU A 584 23.79 -0.21 16.08
CA LEU A 584 24.23 0.63 17.19
C LEU A 584 25.07 -0.14 18.21
N ASP A 585 24.73 -1.40 18.50
CA ASP A 585 25.53 -2.25 19.39
C ASP A 585 26.87 -2.63 18.74
N ALA A 586 26.91 -2.90 17.43
CA ALA A 586 28.16 -3.13 16.70
C ALA A 586 29.10 -1.92 16.78
N ALA A 587 28.57 -0.71 16.60
CA ALA A 587 29.34 0.51 16.75
C ALA A 587 29.90 0.71 18.18
N LYS A 588 29.18 0.28 19.21
CA LYS A 588 29.68 0.30 20.61
C LYS A 588 30.83 -0.68 20.85
N ILE A 589 30.76 -1.87 20.26
CA ILE A 589 31.83 -2.88 20.36
C ILE A 589 33.13 -2.31 19.77
N ASN A 590 33.06 -1.77 18.55
CA ASN A 590 34.22 -1.22 17.85
C ASN A 590 34.88 -0.04 18.59
N ALA A 591 34.06 0.76 19.28
CA ALA A 591 34.53 1.88 20.09
C ALA A 591 35.39 1.43 21.29
N GLN A 592 35.11 0.25 21.87
CA GLN A 592 35.93 -0.30 22.95
C GLN A 592 37.23 -0.93 22.44
N ALA A 593 37.19 -1.66 21.32
CA ALA A 593 38.37 -2.30 20.74
C ALA A 593 39.48 -1.30 20.36
N SER A 594 39.12 -0.03 20.11
CA SER A 594 40.03 1.07 19.77
C SER A 594 40.55 1.84 21.01
N GLY A 595 40.58 1.21 22.19
CA GLY A 595 41.10 1.84 23.43
C GLY A 595 40.19 2.93 24.01
N GLY A 596 38.89 2.91 23.70
CA GLY A 596 37.93 3.89 24.20
C GLY A 596 37.95 5.24 23.48
N GLN A 597 38.84 5.45 22.50
CA GLN A 597 38.65 6.47 21.46
C GLN A 597 37.56 5.97 20.51
N LEU A 598 36.32 6.14 20.95
CA LEU A 598 35.23 6.41 20.03
C LEU A 598 35.76 7.33 18.92
N ASN A 599 35.60 6.98 17.64
CA ASN A 599 35.23 8.05 16.73
C ASN A 599 33.79 8.38 17.16
N LYS A 600 33.65 9.24 18.17
CA LYS A 600 32.36 9.54 18.83
C LYS A 600 31.34 9.97 17.79
N ASP A 601 31.87 10.62 16.78
CA ASP A 601 31.27 10.96 15.51
C ASP A 601 30.59 9.75 14.84
N THR A 602 31.19 8.57 14.71
CA THR A 602 30.56 7.40 14.06
C THR A 602 29.30 6.93 14.80
N TYR A 603 29.41 6.66 16.11
CA TYR A 603 28.26 6.18 16.89
C TYR A 603 27.14 7.22 16.93
N ASP A 604 27.47 8.48 17.20
CA ASP A 604 26.49 9.57 17.27
C ASP A 604 25.85 9.84 15.90
N THR A 605 26.62 9.72 14.81
CA THR A 605 26.10 9.88 13.43
C THR A 605 25.15 8.76 13.06
N LEU A 606 25.47 7.50 13.39
CA LEU A 606 24.59 6.36 13.11
C LEU A 606 23.27 6.43 13.89
N ARG A 607 23.21 7.16 15.01
CA ARG A 607 21.95 7.44 15.72
C ARG A 607 21.06 8.46 15.02
N THR A 608 21.59 9.20 14.04
CA THR A 608 20.80 10.11 13.23
C THR A 608 20.08 9.35 12.11
N ARG A 609 18.94 9.88 11.67
CA ARG A 609 18.21 9.31 10.52
C ARG A 609 19.10 9.20 9.27
N GLN A 610 19.93 10.20 9.01
CA GLN A 610 20.81 10.22 7.83
C GLN A 610 21.88 9.13 7.92
N GLY A 611 22.58 9.03 9.06
CA GLY A 611 23.58 8.00 9.29
C GLY A 611 23.01 6.59 9.22
N MET A 612 21.88 6.33 9.90
CA MET A 612 21.25 5.02 9.83
C MET A 612 20.76 4.68 8.42
N ARG A 613 20.24 5.65 7.66
CA ARG A 613 19.85 5.42 6.25
C ARG A 613 21.05 5.08 5.38
N LYS A 614 22.19 5.75 5.56
CA LYS A 614 23.43 5.40 4.84
C LYS A 614 23.87 3.98 5.15
N MET A 615 23.79 3.58 6.42
CA MET A 615 24.07 2.21 6.81
C MET A 615 23.08 1.23 6.16
N PHE A 616 21.78 1.52 6.21
CA PHE A 616 20.76 0.66 5.64
C PHE A 616 20.89 0.46 4.12
N PHE A 617 21.41 1.45 3.39
CA PHE A 617 21.68 1.35 1.95
C PHE A 617 23.07 0.81 1.60
N ALA A 618 23.89 0.44 2.59
CA ALA A 618 25.14 -0.26 2.33
C ALA A 618 24.86 -1.66 1.73
N GLU A 619 25.73 -2.12 0.82
CA GLU A 619 25.55 -3.40 0.12
C GLU A 619 25.55 -4.62 1.06
N SER A 620 26.19 -4.51 2.22
CA SER A 620 26.19 -5.52 3.27
C SER A 620 24.87 -5.58 4.06
N MET A 621 24.07 -4.52 3.99
CA MET A 621 22.80 -4.37 4.72
C MET A 621 21.60 -4.63 3.83
N SER A 622 21.64 -4.16 2.58
CA SER A 622 20.52 -4.26 1.67
C SER A 622 20.90 -4.51 0.22
N ARG A 623 19.97 -5.14 -0.50
CA ARG A 623 20.03 -5.32 -1.95
C ARG A 623 19.08 -4.36 -2.64
N LYS A 624 19.57 -3.62 -3.63
CA LYS A 624 18.72 -2.80 -4.49
C LYS A 624 17.83 -3.70 -5.36
N MET A 625 16.51 -3.57 -5.24
CA MET A 625 15.52 -4.39 -5.95
C MET A 625 15.05 -3.73 -7.24
N ASN A 626 14.93 -2.40 -7.26
CA ASN A 626 14.60 -1.59 -8.44
C ASN A 626 15.19 -0.19 -8.28
N GLU A 627 14.87 0.76 -9.18
CA GLU A 627 15.46 2.12 -9.17
C GLU A 627 15.45 2.80 -7.79
N ARG A 628 14.42 2.56 -6.96
CA ARG A 628 14.22 3.25 -5.67
C ARG A 628 13.91 2.37 -4.47
N SER A 629 13.81 1.05 -4.65
CA SER A 629 13.42 0.13 -3.56
C SER A 629 14.58 -0.74 -3.14
N TRP A 630 14.86 -0.77 -1.84
CA TRP A 630 15.94 -1.52 -1.23
C TRP A 630 15.39 -2.55 -0.26
N TYR A 631 15.88 -3.78 -0.39
CA TYR A 631 15.55 -4.89 0.49
C TYR A 631 16.61 -5.03 1.58
N LEU A 632 16.25 -4.65 2.81
CA LEU A 632 17.06 -4.76 4.02
C LEU A 632 17.01 -6.21 4.54
N ASN A 633 18.13 -6.92 4.47
CA ASN A 633 18.28 -8.28 4.99
C ASN A 633 19.34 -8.42 6.10
N ALA A 634 20.31 -7.51 6.19
CA ALA A 634 21.38 -7.42 7.20
C ALA A 634 22.24 -8.69 7.45
N ASP A 635 21.99 -9.79 6.74
CA ASP A 635 22.64 -11.09 6.96
C ASP A 635 24.15 -11.03 6.72
N SER A 636 24.56 -10.36 5.64
CA SER A 636 25.98 -10.19 5.29
C SER A 636 26.71 -9.36 6.35
N PHE A 637 26.15 -8.21 6.76
CA PHE A 637 26.70 -7.39 7.84
C PHE A 637 26.77 -8.15 9.17
N CYS A 638 25.71 -8.86 9.57
CA CYS A 638 25.68 -9.53 10.88
C CYS A 638 26.62 -10.73 10.94
N SER A 639 26.90 -11.37 9.79
CA SER A 639 27.79 -12.53 9.69
C SER A 639 29.25 -12.17 9.41
N SER A 640 29.56 -10.92 9.06
CA SER A 640 30.92 -10.49 8.75
C SER A 640 31.79 -10.30 10.01
N ALA A 641 33.10 -10.32 9.80
CA ALA A 641 34.09 -10.11 10.87
C ALA A 641 34.03 -8.68 11.41
N GLU A 642 34.50 -8.49 12.66
CA GLU A 642 34.45 -7.19 13.35
C GLU A 642 35.10 -6.06 12.56
N ASP A 643 36.29 -6.28 11.99
CA ASP A 643 37.01 -5.27 11.19
C ASP A 643 36.26 -4.85 9.91
N THR A 644 35.57 -5.81 9.27
CA THR A 644 34.71 -5.53 8.10
C THR A 644 33.53 -4.66 8.51
N ARG A 645 32.83 -5.02 9.59
CA ARG A 645 31.73 -4.21 10.13
C ARG A 645 32.20 -2.82 10.52
N LYS A 646 33.37 -2.69 11.14
CA LYS A 646 33.96 -1.39 11.51
C LYS A 646 34.14 -0.49 10.29
N THR A 647 34.75 -1.02 9.23
CA THR A 647 34.96 -0.29 7.98
C THR A 647 33.65 0.22 7.39
N GLU A 648 32.61 -0.62 7.39
CA GLU A 648 31.29 -0.25 6.87
C GLU A 648 30.57 0.79 7.74
N LEU A 649 30.66 0.67 9.07
CA LEU A 649 30.09 1.64 10.01
C LEU A 649 30.74 3.02 9.85
N ASP A 650 32.07 3.07 9.78
CA ASP A 650 32.83 4.31 9.59
C ASP A 650 32.56 4.92 8.21
N HIS A 651 32.46 4.11 7.16
CA HIS A 651 32.09 4.57 5.83
C HIS A 651 30.66 5.15 5.79
N ALA A 652 29.69 4.47 6.41
CA ALA A 652 28.31 4.96 6.49
C ALA A 652 28.23 6.28 7.25
N ALA A 653 28.98 6.43 8.35
CA ALA A 653 29.02 7.68 9.11
C ALA A 653 29.73 8.82 8.37
N LEU A 654 30.84 8.55 7.67
CA LEU A 654 31.57 9.57 6.91
C LEU A 654 30.74 10.14 5.75
N HIS A 655 29.88 9.33 5.15
CA HIS A 655 29.05 9.70 4.00
C HIS A 655 27.62 10.12 4.36
N ALA A 656 27.30 10.16 5.65
CA ALA A 656 26.08 10.74 6.18
C ALA A 656 26.23 12.25 6.22
#